data_AF-A0A930VHA2-F1
#
_entry.id   AF-A0A930VHA2-F1
#
_cell.length_a   1.000
_cell.length_b   1.000
_cell.length_c   1.000
_cell.angle_alpha   90.00
_cell.angle_beta   90.00
_cell.angle_gamma   90.00
#
_symmetry.space_group_name_H-M   'P 1'
#
loop_
_entity.id
_entity.type
_entity.pdbx_description
1 polymer ?
#
loop_
_entity_poly.entity_id
_entity_poly.type
_entity_poly.pdbx_seq_one_letter_code
_entity_poly.pdbx_strand_id
1 'polypeptide(L)'
;MTTRGTALRAATVLAVALGGLAVAAAPATADHSVLELVSTGAAGGDGPVPTMFEAGTPDGNHAFFTTDESLVAADTDGGQTDIYDHTAGTTRLVTVGLPVLGGSPFFQNVTVSADGSRVFWEASTQLVPADQDAQYDVYTEIGDQPVLVTTGAGDTALDGAQVWAVSADGSRAVVSSMEALTGDDTDATGDLYLWQNGTLTRLTLGPTGGNGAHQSYFAGASDDASVVVFQTDEQLVAADTDNGDDLYRRAGGQTTLVSTGPTGGTVDDPAEPLATSPDGSRVVFSTTDRLTTADTDAASDVYLWANGVTTLLSAGTADVAAFFTDANRDLTTVGLSTDEALLPQDSDSEEDLYAWRNGTLVLLTTAPGHQANLDTRSVSDDGTRIVMTAFSALTGEPNDAADDLYLWNNGQTTLLTPGTSTDDARFRAASSDGSRIVFATQEALLGSDTDASDDLYEVSPTGMSQLTTGNGASGAFFEAAGNDGGRVYWSTEEPVVPADTDAADDIYLSRVAVPKNLTPPTITGSPGVGQTVTCTPGTWKDAESFAYRWNRDGAPVPGATGSTYLVPAGDASHVLTCTVTATGDGGSASATSAPVTVPVPTGPLPGACANAGVGTAGADTLRGTPYGDLLYGLAGRDRLVGLAGVDCLVGGPGRDRLVGGTGKDKLDGGKAADRLYGGPGRDRLRGSAGADVLNGGLGRDRLVGGLGDDVLRARDGRADRVRCGRGDDVAVADRRDRVSGCEVVRRG
;
A
#
# COMPACT_ATOMS: atom_id res chain seq x y z
N MET A 1 3.84 66.12 -20.74
CA MET A 1 3.96 64.80 -21.42
C MET A 1 3.78 63.77 -20.34
N THR A 2 2.53 63.42 -20.10
CA THR A 2 2.05 62.83 -18.85
C THR A 2 0.78 62.04 -19.16
N THR A 3 0.85 60.73 -18.90
CA THR A 3 -0.13 59.82 -18.26
C THR A 3 -1.58 59.61 -18.75
N ARG A 4 -2.03 58.35 -18.51
CA ARG A 4 -3.39 57.73 -18.52
C ARG A 4 -3.83 57.16 -19.88
N GLY A 5 -4.29 55.91 -20.06
CA GLY A 5 -4.89 54.90 -19.19
C GLY A 5 -6.36 54.68 -19.58
N THR A 6 -6.73 53.50 -20.11
CA THR A 6 -8.07 52.86 -20.32
C THR A 6 -7.99 51.89 -21.52
N ALA A 7 -8.65 50.74 -21.66
CA ALA A 7 -9.63 50.00 -20.86
C ALA A 7 -9.73 48.55 -21.40
N LEU A 8 -10.09 47.62 -20.50
CA LEU A 8 -10.66 46.30 -20.78
C LEU A 8 -11.82 46.37 -21.78
N ARG A 9 -11.86 45.44 -22.75
CA ARG A 9 -13.12 44.95 -23.33
C ARG A 9 -13.13 43.43 -23.36
N ALA A 10 -14.16 42.89 -22.71
CA ALA A 10 -14.51 41.48 -22.64
C ALA A 10 -14.91 40.93 -24.01
N ALA A 11 -14.50 39.69 -24.29
CA ALA A 11 -15.15 38.82 -25.25
C ALA A 11 -15.63 37.58 -24.48
N THR A 12 -16.94 37.53 -24.26
CA THR A 12 -17.68 36.34 -23.84
C THR A 12 -17.70 35.38 -25.03
N VAL A 13 -17.11 34.18 -24.89
CA VAL A 13 -17.41 33.05 -25.77
C VAL A 13 -17.86 31.88 -24.90
N LEU A 14 -18.94 31.29 -25.41
CA LEU A 14 -19.86 30.32 -24.85
C LEU A 14 -19.16 29.01 -24.48
N ALA A 15 -19.33 28.57 -23.23
CA ALA A 15 -18.96 27.24 -22.78
C ALA A 15 -19.89 26.18 -23.40
N VAL A 16 -19.32 25.23 -24.13
CA VAL A 16 -19.92 23.93 -24.40
C VAL A 16 -19.09 22.91 -23.62
N ALA A 17 -19.77 22.15 -22.77
CA ALA A 17 -19.17 21.14 -21.91
C ALA A 17 -18.63 19.96 -22.73
N LEU A 18 -17.34 19.69 -22.59
CA LEU A 18 -16.73 18.38 -22.76
C LEU A 18 -15.83 18.16 -21.53
N GLY A 19 -16.18 17.16 -20.74
CA GLY A 19 -15.39 16.72 -19.60
C GLY A 19 -14.12 16.06 -20.10
N GLY A 20 -12.99 16.60 -19.65
CA GLY A 20 -11.65 16.08 -19.84
C GLY A 20 -10.76 16.82 -18.87
N LEU A 21 -10.71 16.35 -17.62
CA LEU A 21 -9.73 16.81 -16.64
C LEU A 21 -8.40 16.09 -16.98
N ALA A 22 -7.58 16.74 -17.80
CA ALA A 22 -6.13 16.54 -17.77
C ALA A 22 -5.54 17.85 -17.22
N VAL A 23 -5.41 17.91 -15.89
CA VAL A 23 -4.53 18.90 -15.27
C VAL A 23 -3.19 18.20 -15.11
N ALA A 24 -2.27 18.45 -16.05
CA ALA A 24 -0.86 18.14 -15.86
C ALA A 24 -0.37 18.93 -14.63
N ALA A 25 -0.07 18.22 -13.55
CA ALA A 25 0.62 18.79 -12.39
C ALA A 25 2.05 19.18 -12.82
N ALA A 26 2.58 20.27 -12.26
CA ALA A 26 3.96 20.69 -12.47
C ALA A 26 4.94 19.60 -12.00
N PRO A 27 6.12 19.42 -12.66
CA PRO A 27 7.05 18.35 -12.32
C PRO A 27 7.60 18.57 -10.91
N ALA A 28 7.39 17.59 -10.03
CA ALA A 28 8.07 17.53 -8.75
C ALA A 28 9.52 17.11 -9.02
N THR A 29 10.49 17.88 -8.53
CA THR A 29 11.87 17.40 -8.43
C THR A 29 11.91 16.18 -7.54
N ALA A 30 12.62 15.13 -7.97
CA ALA A 30 12.85 13.90 -7.23
C ALA A 30 13.23 14.19 -5.77
N ASP A 31 12.61 13.47 -4.83
CA ASP A 31 12.99 13.53 -3.43
C ASP A 31 13.82 12.31 -3.10
N HIS A 32 15.13 12.47 -3.12
CA HIS A 32 16.10 11.41 -2.82
C HIS A 32 16.11 11.03 -1.33
N SER A 33 15.23 11.59 -0.48
CA SER A 33 15.20 11.26 0.97
C SER A 33 14.66 9.87 1.31
N VAL A 34 14.48 9.02 0.30
CA VAL A 34 13.86 7.70 0.39
C VAL A 34 14.66 6.62 -0.34
N LEU A 35 15.88 6.92 -0.78
CA LEU A 35 16.81 5.95 -1.35
C LEU A 35 17.71 5.37 -0.26
N GLU A 36 17.88 4.05 -0.27
CA GLU A 36 18.83 3.32 0.58
C GLU A 36 19.87 2.63 -0.30
N LEU A 37 21.15 2.82 0.02
CA LEU A 37 22.23 2.05 -0.58
C LEU A 37 22.38 0.73 0.18
N VAL A 38 22.05 -0.37 -0.49
CA VAL A 38 21.91 -1.72 0.07
C VAL A 38 23.26 -2.42 0.21
N SER A 39 24.17 -2.18 -0.73
CA SER A 39 25.54 -2.69 -0.73
C SER A 39 26.44 -2.04 0.32
N THR A 40 25.98 -1.03 1.10
CA THR A 40 26.83 -0.47 2.16
C THR A 40 26.98 -1.37 3.37
N GLY A 41 28.24 -1.69 3.69
CA GLY A 41 28.63 -2.46 4.85
C GLY A 41 28.93 -1.65 6.11
N ALA A 42 28.96 -2.32 7.27
CA ALA A 42 29.43 -1.71 8.53
C ALA A 42 30.90 -1.24 8.48
N ALA A 43 31.65 -1.68 7.47
CA ALA A 43 33.06 -1.34 7.22
C ALA A 43 33.27 -0.23 6.17
N GLY A 44 32.23 0.29 5.53
CA GLY A 44 32.36 1.25 4.42
C GLY A 44 31.64 0.73 3.17
N GLY A 45 32.00 -0.46 2.67
CA GLY A 45 31.28 -1.20 1.61
C GLY A 45 30.87 -0.38 0.39
N ASP A 46 31.72 0.58 0.01
CA ASP A 46 31.64 1.47 -1.15
C ASP A 46 32.97 1.39 -1.91
N GLY A 47 33.40 0.15 -2.18
CA GLY A 47 34.62 -0.11 -2.93
C GLY A 47 34.35 -0.17 -4.44
N PRO A 48 35.40 -0.17 -5.27
CA PRO A 48 35.25 -0.12 -6.73
C PRO A 48 34.78 -1.46 -7.35
N VAL A 49 34.20 -2.37 -6.56
CA VAL A 49 33.84 -3.71 -7.00
C VAL A 49 32.35 -3.74 -7.31
N PRO A 50 31.96 -4.17 -8.54
CA PRO A 50 30.56 -4.32 -8.89
C PRO A 50 29.84 -5.31 -7.97
N THR A 51 28.71 -4.86 -7.41
CA THR A 51 27.75 -5.71 -6.71
C THR A 51 26.72 -6.21 -7.71
N MET A 52 26.52 -7.52 -7.79
CA MET A 52 25.52 -8.13 -8.67
C MET A 52 24.31 -8.54 -7.86
N PHE A 53 23.13 -8.09 -8.26
CA PHE A 53 21.90 -8.63 -7.68
C PHE A 53 21.65 -10.04 -8.19
N GLU A 54 21.10 -10.89 -7.31
CA GLU A 54 20.90 -12.29 -7.61
C GLU A 54 19.43 -12.71 -7.47
N ALA A 55 18.76 -12.32 -6.38
CA ALA A 55 17.36 -12.68 -6.14
C ALA A 55 16.67 -11.76 -5.14
N GLY A 56 15.34 -11.64 -5.24
CA GLY A 56 14.54 -10.89 -4.28
C GLY A 56 13.28 -11.66 -3.89
N THR A 57 12.78 -11.43 -2.68
CA THR A 57 11.50 -12.04 -2.27
C THR A 57 10.32 -11.27 -2.84
N PRO A 58 9.19 -11.95 -3.14
CA PRO A 58 7.97 -11.30 -3.60
C PRO A 58 7.41 -10.26 -2.62
N ASP A 59 7.77 -10.22 -1.35
CA ASP A 59 7.36 -9.13 -0.45
C ASP A 59 8.33 -7.94 -0.47
N GLY A 60 9.38 -8.01 -1.28
CA GLY A 60 10.49 -7.04 -1.34
C GLY A 60 11.27 -6.93 -0.04
N ASN A 61 11.10 -7.86 0.91
CA ASN A 61 11.78 -7.77 2.20
C ASN A 61 13.24 -8.19 2.13
N HIS A 62 13.57 -9.15 1.28
CA HIS A 62 14.91 -9.65 1.08
C HIS A 62 15.42 -9.28 -0.31
N ALA A 63 16.67 -8.83 -0.36
CA ALA A 63 17.45 -8.73 -1.57
C ALA A 63 18.76 -9.50 -1.37
N PHE A 64 18.95 -10.52 -2.19
CA PHE A 64 20.14 -11.33 -2.28
C PHE A 64 21.02 -10.81 -3.39
N PHE A 65 22.30 -10.66 -3.10
CA PHE A 65 23.27 -10.14 -4.04
C PHE A 65 24.65 -10.72 -3.74
N THR A 66 25.49 -10.72 -4.75
CA THR A 66 26.88 -11.11 -4.64
C THR A 66 27.80 -9.92 -4.76
N THR A 67 28.84 -9.92 -3.95
CA THR A 67 29.95 -8.97 -4.05
C THR A 67 31.18 -9.62 -3.44
N ASP A 68 32.36 -9.21 -3.88
CA ASP A 68 33.61 -9.56 -3.20
C ASP A 68 33.95 -8.59 -2.04
N GLU A 69 33.07 -7.62 -1.78
CA GLU A 69 33.24 -6.69 -0.68
C GLU A 69 32.83 -7.24 0.67
N SER A 70 33.65 -6.95 1.68
CA SER A 70 33.34 -7.30 3.06
C SER A 70 32.34 -6.33 3.70
N LEU A 71 31.05 -6.64 3.55
CA LEU A 71 29.97 -5.76 4.04
C LEU A 71 29.68 -5.93 5.53
N VAL A 72 30.00 -7.09 6.11
CA VAL A 72 29.77 -7.39 7.53
C VAL A 72 31.02 -7.95 8.18
N ALA A 73 31.17 -7.73 9.49
CA ALA A 73 32.34 -8.19 10.25
C ALA A 73 32.49 -9.74 10.32
N ALA A 74 31.47 -10.49 9.90
CA ALA A 74 31.51 -11.94 9.81
C ALA A 74 32.20 -12.43 8.53
N ASP A 75 32.23 -11.62 7.47
CA ASP A 75 33.10 -11.89 6.32
C ASP A 75 34.55 -11.61 6.74
N THR A 76 35.37 -12.65 6.61
CA THR A 76 36.78 -12.64 6.98
C THR A 76 37.67 -13.27 5.91
N ASP A 77 37.11 -13.60 4.76
CA ASP A 77 37.77 -14.47 3.79
C ASP A 77 38.65 -13.71 2.78
N GLY A 78 38.55 -12.38 2.78
CA GLY A 78 39.55 -11.48 2.23
C GLY A 78 39.34 -11.12 0.76
N GLY A 79 38.09 -10.94 0.35
CA GLY A 79 37.74 -10.44 -0.98
C GLY A 79 37.36 -11.56 -1.95
N GLN A 80 36.78 -12.65 -1.46
CA GLN A 80 36.12 -13.61 -2.33
C GLN A 80 34.67 -13.17 -2.52
N THR A 81 34.08 -13.52 -3.66
CA THR A 81 32.65 -13.31 -3.88
C THR A 81 31.86 -14.09 -2.83
N ASP A 82 30.90 -13.43 -2.21
CA ASP A 82 30.01 -13.97 -1.18
C ASP A 82 28.55 -13.65 -1.52
N ILE A 83 27.61 -14.44 -0.99
CA ILE A 83 26.18 -14.14 -1.07
C ILE A 83 25.77 -13.38 0.19
N TYR A 84 25.15 -12.23 0.01
CA TYR A 84 24.58 -11.39 1.06
C TYR A 84 23.06 -11.34 0.96
N ASP A 85 22.40 -11.17 2.10
CA ASP A 85 20.96 -10.93 2.21
C ASP A 85 20.73 -9.59 2.92
N HIS A 86 20.10 -8.64 2.24
CA HIS A 86 19.64 -7.40 2.84
C HIS A 86 18.16 -7.47 3.18
N THR A 87 17.87 -7.40 4.47
CA THR A 87 16.52 -7.40 5.01
C THR A 87 16.29 -6.23 5.94
N ALA A 88 15.24 -5.44 5.71
CA ALA A 88 14.76 -4.38 6.61
C ALA A 88 15.85 -3.37 7.07
N GLY A 89 16.76 -2.99 6.18
CA GLY A 89 17.86 -2.06 6.47
C GLY A 89 19.06 -2.71 7.15
N THR A 90 19.16 -4.04 7.14
CA THR A 90 20.30 -4.79 7.66
C THR A 90 20.78 -5.80 6.65
N THR A 91 22.09 -5.80 6.39
CA THR A 91 22.77 -6.78 5.51
C THR A 91 23.39 -7.88 6.37
N ARG A 92 23.23 -9.15 5.97
CA ARG A 92 23.86 -10.33 6.59
C ARG A 92 24.59 -11.17 5.53
N LEU A 93 25.63 -11.89 5.95
CA LEU A 93 26.35 -12.87 5.13
C LEU A 93 25.57 -14.20 5.12
N VAL A 94 25.28 -14.76 3.95
CA VAL A 94 24.63 -16.08 3.77
C VAL A 94 25.67 -17.18 3.72
N THR A 95 26.77 -16.96 3.00
CA THR A 95 27.88 -17.91 2.81
C THR A 95 28.85 -17.91 4.01
N VAL A 96 28.33 -18.05 5.23
CA VAL A 96 29.17 -17.98 6.45
C VAL A 96 30.12 -19.18 6.55
N GLY A 97 31.41 -18.90 6.74
CA GLY A 97 32.38 -19.90 7.19
C GLY A 97 33.01 -20.74 6.07
N LEU A 98 33.01 -20.26 4.82
CA LEU A 98 33.70 -20.88 3.71
C LEU A 98 35.21 -21.07 4.04
N PRO A 99 35.76 -22.30 3.96
CA PRO A 99 37.20 -22.48 4.06
C PRO A 99 37.88 -22.10 2.74
N VAL A 100 39.08 -21.51 2.88
CA VAL A 100 40.04 -21.05 1.86
C VAL A 100 40.61 -22.19 0.99
N LEU A 101 39.75 -23.10 0.50
CA LEU A 101 40.14 -24.28 -0.28
C LEU A 101 40.07 -24.02 -1.79
N GLY A 102 40.62 -22.87 -2.21
CA GLY A 102 41.11 -22.67 -3.56
C GLY A 102 40.13 -22.01 -4.54
N GLY A 103 40.29 -20.71 -4.72
CA GLY A 103 39.61 -19.91 -5.73
C GLY A 103 38.37 -19.21 -5.20
N SER A 104 38.06 -18.02 -5.75
CA SER A 104 36.81 -17.34 -5.46
C SER A 104 35.66 -18.20 -6.02
N PRO A 105 34.64 -18.52 -5.20
CA PRO A 105 33.47 -19.22 -5.70
C PRO A 105 32.81 -18.36 -6.77
N PHE A 106 32.27 -19.02 -7.79
CA PHE A 106 31.35 -18.38 -8.72
C PHE A 106 29.97 -18.92 -8.43
N PHE A 107 29.05 -18.01 -8.12
CA PHE A 107 27.67 -18.32 -7.82
C PHE A 107 26.80 -18.05 -9.02
N GLN A 108 25.80 -18.91 -9.23
CA GLN A 108 24.76 -18.71 -10.23
C GLN A 108 23.41 -19.20 -9.69
N ASN A 109 22.34 -18.79 -10.36
CA ASN A 109 20.97 -19.26 -10.12
C ASN A 109 20.57 -19.20 -8.64
N VAL A 110 20.96 -18.12 -7.94
CA VAL A 110 20.50 -17.89 -6.58
C VAL A 110 18.99 -17.74 -6.62
N THR A 111 18.29 -18.62 -5.91
CA THR A 111 16.84 -18.71 -5.93
C THR A 111 16.33 -18.72 -4.51
N VAL A 112 15.40 -17.82 -4.19
CA VAL A 112 14.83 -17.69 -2.84
C VAL A 112 13.39 -18.21 -2.78
N SER A 113 13.01 -18.82 -1.67
CA SER A 113 11.61 -19.14 -1.40
C SER A 113 10.78 -17.86 -1.28
N ALA A 114 9.52 -17.90 -1.72
CA ALA A 114 8.65 -16.73 -1.70
C ALA A 114 8.47 -16.10 -0.30
N ASP A 115 8.57 -16.91 0.77
CA ASP A 115 8.51 -16.45 2.16
C ASP A 115 9.86 -15.93 2.72
N GLY A 116 10.92 -15.94 1.92
CA GLY A 116 12.28 -15.52 2.30
C GLY A 116 12.98 -16.45 3.30
N SER A 117 12.38 -17.58 3.64
CA SER A 117 12.89 -18.45 4.70
C SER A 117 14.09 -19.30 4.25
N ARG A 118 14.28 -19.50 2.95
CA ARG A 118 15.43 -20.24 2.39
C ARG A 118 15.90 -19.67 1.07
N VAL A 119 17.20 -19.75 0.87
CA VAL A 119 17.87 -19.48 -0.39
C VAL A 119 18.57 -20.74 -0.87
N PHE A 120 18.58 -20.94 -2.18
CA PHE A 120 19.28 -21.99 -2.91
C PHE A 120 20.23 -21.32 -3.89
N TRP A 121 21.37 -21.94 -4.17
CA TRP A 121 22.31 -21.38 -5.15
C TRP A 121 23.17 -22.49 -5.73
N GLU A 122 23.72 -22.24 -6.91
CA GLU A 122 24.74 -23.08 -7.55
C GLU A 122 26.11 -22.50 -7.22
N ALA A 123 27.06 -23.34 -6.81
CA ALA A 123 28.42 -22.90 -6.54
C ALA A 123 29.43 -23.84 -7.20
N SER A 124 30.41 -23.28 -7.91
CA SER A 124 31.44 -24.03 -8.63
C SER A 124 32.57 -24.57 -7.73
N THR A 125 32.44 -24.47 -6.41
CA THR A 125 33.49 -24.82 -5.45
C THR A 125 32.92 -25.40 -4.18
N GLN A 126 33.76 -26.20 -3.51
CA GLN A 126 33.48 -26.81 -2.24
C GLN A 126 33.20 -25.81 -1.11
N LEU A 127 31.92 -25.63 -0.77
CA LEU A 127 31.51 -24.81 0.39
C LEU A 127 31.45 -25.62 1.68
N VAL A 128 31.18 -26.92 1.59
CA VAL A 128 31.10 -27.83 2.72
C VAL A 128 31.97 -29.07 2.52
N PRO A 129 32.51 -29.70 3.59
CA PRO A 129 33.37 -30.88 3.45
C PRO A 129 32.74 -32.12 2.80
N ALA A 130 31.42 -32.10 2.56
CA ALA A 130 30.69 -33.19 1.94
C ALA A 130 30.73 -33.17 0.41
N ASP A 131 30.85 -31.97 -0.20
CA ASP A 131 31.17 -31.78 -1.62
C ASP A 131 32.61 -32.25 -1.83
N GLN A 132 32.85 -33.09 -2.82
CA GLN A 132 34.14 -33.73 -3.07
C GLN A 132 34.77 -33.34 -4.42
N ASP A 133 34.16 -32.40 -5.15
CA ASP A 133 34.65 -31.96 -6.45
C ASP A 133 34.77 -30.43 -6.59
N ALA A 134 34.86 -29.94 -7.82
CA ALA A 134 35.01 -28.50 -8.12
C ALA A 134 34.10 -28.11 -9.30
N GLN A 135 32.94 -28.74 -9.39
CA GLN A 135 31.86 -28.45 -10.34
C GLN A 135 30.73 -27.71 -9.63
N TYR A 136 29.70 -27.33 -10.40
CA TYR A 136 28.52 -26.69 -9.82
C TYR A 136 27.72 -27.69 -9.02
N ASP A 137 27.59 -27.40 -7.74
CA ASP A 137 26.69 -28.10 -6.82
C ASP A 137 25.57 -27.17 -6.37
N VAL A 138 24.42 -27.76 -6.03
CA VAL A 138 23.31 -26.99 -5.46
C VAL A 138 23.43 -26.98 -3.95
N TYR A 139 23.35 -25.79 -3.38
CA TYR A 139 23.41 -25.53 -1.96
C TYR A 139 22.13 -24.85 -1.47
N THR A 140 21.87 -24.96 -0.17
CA THR A 140 20.86 -24.17 0.54
C THR A 140 21.37 -23.76 1.91
N GLU A 141 20.70 -22.81 2.56
CA GLU A 141 21.03 -22.35 3.90
C GLU A 141 20.14 -23.03 4.96
N ILE A 142 20.75 -23.63 5.98
CA ILE A 142 20.03 -24.14 7.15
C ILE A 142 20.72 -23.68 8.44
N GLY A 143 20.09 -22.74 9.15
CA GLY A 143 20.60 -22.23 10.42
C GLY A 143 21.91 -21.46 10.28
N ASP A 144 21.95 -20.52 9.33
CA ASP A 144 23.10 -19.67 9.00
C ASP A 144 24.32 -20.42 8.46
N GLN A 145 24.14 -21.63 7.93
CA GLN A 145 25.21 -22.47 7.39
C GLN A 145 24.82 -23.06 6.03
N PRO A 146 25.73 -23.06 5.04
CA PRO A 146 25.57 -23.79 3.80
C PRO A 146 25.36 -25.29 4.04
N VAL A 147 24.43 -25.88 3.28
CA VAL A 147 24.12 -27.31 3.25
C VAL A 147 24.02 -27.74 1.80
N LEU A 148 24.78 -28.79 1.44
CA LEU A 148 24.72 -29.40 0.12
C LEU A 148 23.35 -30.06 -0.11
N VAL A 149 22.69 -29.72 -1.22
CA VAL A 149 21.39 -30.26 -1.66
C VAL A 149 21.59 -31.52 -2.52
N THR A 150 22.59 -31.48 -3.40
CA THR A 150 22.96 -32.52 -4.37
C THR A 150 23.86 -33.60 -3.74
N THR A 151 23.50 -34.11 -2.58
CA THR A 151 24.31 -35.13 -1.88
C THR A 151 24.24 -36.48 -2.60
N GLY A 152 25.23 -36.82 -3.44
CA GLY A 152 25.33 -38.08 -4.17
C GLY A 152 26.54 -38.94 -3.78
N ALA A 153 26.47 -40.25 -3.97
CA ALA A 153 27.62 -41.16 -3.78
C ALA A 153 28.58 -41.17 -4.99
N GLY A 154 28.21 -40.46 -6.07
CA GLY A 154 28.85 -40.43 -7.37
C GLY A 154 29.52 -39.10 -7.74
N ASP A 155 29.55 -38.13 -6.82
CA ASP A 155 30.20 -36.81 -6.92
C ASP A 155 31.70 -36.93 -7.26
N THR A 156 31.93 -37.21 -8.54
CA THR A 156 33.20 -37.61 -9.16
C THR A 156 33.19 -37.35 -10.67
N ALA A 157 32.04 -36.95 -11.25
CA ALA A 157 31.91 -36.66 -12.67
C ALA A 157 32.20 -35.17 -12.96
N LEU A 158 32.24 -34.79 -14.24
CA LEU A 158 32.74 -33.49 -14.68
C LEU A 158 31.63 -32.46 -14.97
N ASP A 159 30.39 -32.74 -14.60
CA ASP A 159 29.21 -32.02 -15.09
C ASP A 159 28.29 -31.59 -13.93
N GLY A 160 27.91 -30.30 -13.91
CA GLY A 160 27.28 -29.65 -12.75
C GLY A 160 25.78 -29.90 -12.56
N ALA A 161 25.29 -29.59 -11.36
CA ALA A 161 23.90 -29.62 -10.96
C ALA A 161 23.26 -28.22 -11.00
N GLN A 162 21.93 -28.18 -11.19
CA GLN A 162 21.18 -26.92 -11.32
C GLN A 162 19.90 -26.92 -10.50
N VAL A 163 19.49 -25.75 -10.02
CA VAL A 163 18.19 -25.53 -9.36
C VAL A 163 17.20 -24.88 -10.33
N TRP A 164 16.00 -25.46 -10.43
CA TRP A 164 14.99 -25.04 -11.41
C TRP A 164 13.73 -24.43 -10.79
N ALA A 165 13.34 -24.89 -9.61
CA ALA A 165 12.15 -24.38 -8.91
C ALA A 165 12.27 -24.59 -7.40
N VAL A 166 11.72 -23.67 -6.61
CA VAL A 166 11.71 -23.73 -5.14
C VAL A 166 10.28 -23.49 -4.64
N SER A 167 9.82 -24.26 -3.65
CA SER A 167 8.49 -24.05 -3.09
C SER A 167 8.42 -22.74 -2.32
N ALA A 168 7.24 -22.13 -2.25
CA ALA A 168 7.02 -20.88 -1.53
C ALA A 168 7.54 -20.86 -0.08
N ASP A 169 7.55 -22.02 0.59
CA ASP A 169 8.04 -22.22 1.97
C ASP A 169 9.50 -22.74 2.06
N GLY A 170 10.18 -22.86 0.92
CA GLY A 170 11.54 -23.39 0.80
C GLY A 170 11.66 -24.88 1.17
N SER A 171 10.57 -25.56 1.50
CA SER A 171 10.62 -26.96 1.95
C SER A 171 10.96 -27.95 0.84
N ARG A 172 10.78 -27.55 -0.43
CA ARG A 172 11.01 -28.34 -1.63
C ARG A 172 11.79 -27.55 -2.68
N ALA A 173 12.64 -28.24 -3.43
CA ALA A 173 13.32 -27.69 -4.60
C ALA A 173 13.42 -28.76 -5.69
N VAL A 174 13.25 -28.37 -6.96
CA VAL A 174 13.50 -29.21 -8.12
C VAL A 174 14.91 -28.90 -8.61
N VAL A 175 15.74 -29.93 -8.70
CA VAL A 175 17.12 -29.83 -9.16
C VAL A 175 17.37 -30.83 -10.28
N SER A 176 18.30 -30.52 -11.18
CA SER A 176 18.84 -31.48 -12.13
C SER A 176 20.28 -31.82 -11.83
N SER A 177 20.70 -33.02 -12.19
CA SER A 177 22.12 -33.38 -12.23
C SER A 177 22.34 -34.44 -13.31
N MET A 178 23.52 -34.42 -13.94
CA MET A 178 24.00 -35.53 -14.77
C MET A 178 24.59 -36.66 -13.93
N GLU A 179 24.76 -36.42 -12.63
CA GLU A 179 25.25 -37.41 -11.69
C GLU A 179 24.13 -38.23 -11.06
N ALA A 180 24.48 -39.48 -10.74
CA ALA A 180 23.64 -40.36 -9.95
C ALA A 180 23.58 -39.93 -8.47
N LEU A 181 22.62 -39.06 -8.17
CA LEU A 181 22.38 -38.55 -6.81
C LEU A 181 21.57 -39.52 -5.94
N THR A 182 20.93 -40.52 -6.55
CA THR A 182 20.13 -41.55 -5.87
C THR A 182 20.56 -42.94 -6.28
N GLY A 183 20.39 -43.94 -5.40
CA GLY A 183 20.87 -45.31 -5.68
C GLY A 183 20.10 -46.06 -6.77
N ASP A 184 18.97 -45.52 -7.22
CA ASP A 184 18.16 -45.99 -8.34
C ASP A 184 18.53 -45.32 -9.68
N ASP A 185 19.34 -44.26 -9.68
CA ASP A 185 20.01 -43.76 -10.87
C ASP A 185 21.28 -44.58 -11.13
N THR A 186 21.42 -45.06 -12.37
CA THR A 186 22.49 -45.98 -12.77
C THR A 186 23.22 -45.56 -14.04
N ASP A 187 22.88 -44.41 -14.61
CA ASP A 187 23.52 -43.89 -15.80
C ASP A 187 24.18 -42.53 -15.52
N ALA A 188 24.52 -41.79 -16.57
CA ALA A 188 25.25 -40.53 -16.49
C ALA A 188 24.59 -39.48 -17.39
N THR A 189 23.28 -39.59 -17.58
CA THR A 189 22.48 -38.60 -18.29
C THR A 189 21.76 -37.68 -17.33
N GLY A 190 21.36 -36.51 -17.83
CA GLY A 190 20.73 -35.48 -17.00
C GLY A 190 19.37 -35.92 -16.49
N ASP A 191 19.22 -36.00 -15.18
CA ASP A 191 18.01 -36.39 -14.48
C ASP A 191 17.45 -35.27 -13.61
N LEU A 192 16.14 -35.35 -13.34
CA LEU A 192 15.45 -34.44 -12.43
C LEU A 192 15.18 -35.09 -11.08
N TYR A 193 15.38 -34.29 -10.03
CA TYR A 193 15.25 -34.68 -8.65
C TYR A 193 14.42 -33.67 -7.88
N LEU A 194 13.63 -34.18 -6.93
CA LEU A 194 12.95 -33.37 -5.93
C LEU A 194 13.71 -33.49 -4.62
N TRP A 195 14.27 -32.38 -4.17
CA TRP A 195 14.72 -32.21 -2.80
C TRP A 195 13.54 -31.82 -1.92
N GLN A 196 13.37 -32.48 -0.79
CA GLN A 196 12.34 -32.17 0.20
C GLN A 196 12.92 -32.30 1.61
N ASN A 197 13.11 -31.16 2.29
CA ASN A 197 13.63 -31.07 3.67
C ASN A 197 14.84 -31.99 3.94
N GLY A 198 15.83 -31.96 3.05
CA GLY A 198 17.07 -32.75 3.19
C GLY A 198 17.01 -34.15 2.60
N THR A 199 15.91 -34.54 1.95
CA THR A 199 15.80 -35.83 1.25
C THR A 199 15.65 -35.61 -0.26
N LEU A 200 16.48 -36.26 -1.06
CA LEU A 200 16.40 -36.21 -2.52
C LEU A 200 15.64 -37.42 -3.06
N THR A 201 14.79 -37.23 -4.07
CA THR A 201 14.03 -38.29 -4.76
C THR A 201 14.03 -38.04 -6.27
N ARG A 202 14.38 -39.03 -7.07
CA ARG A 202 14.34 -38.95 -8.54
C ARG A 202 12.90 -38.83 -9.06
N LEU A 203 12.68 -37.94 -10.02
CA LEU A 203 11.36 -37.66 -10.61
C LEU A 203 11.09 -38.47 -11.88
N THR A 204 12.15 -38.75 -12.63
CA THR A 204 12.20 -39.40 -13.95
C THR A 204 12.14 -40.94 -13.82
N LEU A 205 11.10 -41.46 -13.16
CA LEU A 205 10.93 -42.90 -12.93
C LEU A 205 9.81 -43.51 -13.77
N GLY A 206 10.13 -44.55 -14.56
CA GLY A 206 9.20 -45.29 -15.43
C GLY A 206 8.94 -46.76 -15.02
N PRO A 207 8.04 -47.50 -15.71
CA PRO A 207 7.63 -48.86 -15.37
C PRO A 207 8.76 -49.90 -15.34
N THR A 208 9.89 -49.62 -15.99
CA THR A 208 11.12 -50.45 -15.97
C THR A 208 12.24 -49.86 -15.11
N GLY A 209 12.02 -48.72 -14.45
CA GLY A 209 13.03 -48.02 -13.66
C GLY A 209 13.38 -46.62 -14.14
N GLY A 210 12.89 -46.20 -15.32
CA GLY A 210 13.18 -44.87 -15.88
C GLY A 210 14.68 -44.56 -15.87
N ASN A 211 15.52 -45.49 -16.31
CA ASN A 211 16.97 -45.47 -16.09
C ASN A 211 17.75 -45.75 -17.38
N GLY A 212 17.12 -45.46 -18.53
CA GLY A 212 17.86 -45.40 -19.77
C GLY A 212 18.69 -44.12 -19.81
N ALA A 213 19.74 -44.12 -20.64
CA ALA A 213 20.60 -42.96 -20.86
C ALA A 213 19.87 -41.91 -21.72
N HIS A 214 18.85 -41.28 -21.13
CA HIS A 214 17.92 -40.34 -21.73
C HIS A 214 17.93 -39.05 -20.95
N GLN A 215 18.07 -37.92 -21.65
CA GLN A 215 18.15 -36.63 -21.00
C GLN A 215 16.75 -36.15 -20.63
N SER A 216 16.62 -35.60 -19.42
CA SER A 216 15.40 -34.95 -18.95
C SER A 216 15.59 -33.45 -18.83
N TYR A 217 14.60 -32.69 -19.29
CA TYR A 217 14.60 -31.24 -19.28
C TYR A 217 13.44 -30.70 -18.43
N PHE A 218 13.75 -29.77 -17.52
CA PHE A 218 12.71 -29.13 -16.71
C PHE A 218 11.81 -28.24 -17.59
N ALA A 219 10.48 -28.40 -17.45
CA ALA A 219 9.51 -27.61 -18.21
C ALA A 219 8.71 -26.63 -17.32
N GLY A 220 8.42 -27.02 -16.08
CA GLY A 220 7.71 -26.17 -15.12
C GLY A 220 7.37 -26.90 -13.82
N ALA A 221 6.89 -26.17 -12.81
CA ALA A 221 6.42 -26.75 -11.55
C ALA A 221 5.25 -25.94 -10.99
N SER A 222 4.50 -26.53 -10.06
CA SER A 222 3.56 -25.79 -9.21
C SER A 222 4.30 -24.93 -8.18
N ASP A 223 3.69 -23.87 -7.64
CA ASP A 223 4.26 -22.97 -6.61
C ASP A 223 4.78 -23.71 -5.37
N ASP A 224 4.15 -24.84 -5.03
CA ASP A 224 4.55 -25.65 -3.88
C ASP A 224 5.56 -26.75 -4.26
N ALA A 225 5.99 -26.82 -5.52
CA ALA A 225 6.83 -27.85 -6.11
C ALA A 225 6.36 -29.31 -5.87
N SER A 226 5.05 -29.55 -5.61
CA SER A 226 4.49 -30.92 -5.55
C SER A 226 4.25 -31.53 -6.93
N VAL A 227 4.07 -30.67 -7.93
CA VAL A 227 3.85 -31.04 -9.32
C VAL A 227 5.03 -30.54 -10.12
N VAL A 228 5.63 -31.42 -10.90
CA VAL A 228 6.73 -31.09 -11.81
C VAL A 228 6.35 -31.53 -13.21
N VAL A 229 6.54 -30.65 -14.18
CA VAL A 229 6.39 -30.89 -15.60
C VAL A 229 7.78 -30.90 -16.22
N PHE A 230 8.06 -31.87 -17.08
CA PHE A 230 9.38 -32.07 -17.68
C PHE A 230 9.26 -32.80 -19.01
N GLN A 231 10.27 -32.64 -19.86
CA GLN A 231 10.39 -33.34 -21.14
C GLN A 231 11.44 -34.44 -21.06
N THR A 232 11.22 -35.54 -21.76
CA THR A 232 12.24 -36.58 -22.00
C THR A 232 11.79 -37.50 -23.13
N ASP A 233 12.74 -38.09 -23.85
CA ASP A 233 12.52 -39.17 -24.82
C ASP A 233 12.40 -40.56 -24.17
N GLU A 234 12.42 -40.64 -22.84
CA GLU A 234 12.18 -41.88 -22.12
C GLU A 234 10.69 -42.19 -21.97
N GLN A 235 10.30 -43.42 -22.33
CA GLN A 235 8.93 -43.94 -22.18
C GLN A 235 8.56 -44.19 -20.70
N LEU A 236 8.19 -43.14 -19.98
CA LEU A 236 7.90 -43.20 -18.53
C LEU A 236 6.50 -43.71 -18.20
N VAL A 237 5.61 -43.88 -19.19
CA VAL A 237 4.29 -44.48 -18.99
C VAL A 237 3.96 -45.43 -20.14
N ALA A 238 3.16 -46.46 -19.89
CA ALA A 238 2.79 -47.43 -20.93
C ALA A 238 1.92 -46.88 -22.08
N ALA A 239 1.43 -45.65 -21.94
CA ALA A 239 0.71 -44.96 -22.99
C ALA A 239 1.66 -44.35 -24.04
N ASP A 240 2.90 -44.02 -23.64
CA ASP A 240 3.97 -43.65 -24.55
C ASP A 240 4.47 -44.89 -25.29
N THR A 241 4.48 -44.82 -26.62
CA THR A 241 4.87 -45.92 -27.50
C THR A 241 5.86 -45.51 -28.58
N ASP A 242 6.36 -44.28 -28.57
CA ASP A 242 7.34 -43.78 -29.53
C ASP A 242 8.63 -43.34 -28.81
N ASN A 243 9.60 -42.81 -29.55
CA ASN A 243 10.91 -42.45 -28.98
C ASN A 243 11.16 -40.95 -29.14
N GLY A 244 10.11 -40.14 -29.30
CA GLY A 244 10.22 -38.69 -29.38
C GLY A 244 10.27 -38.08 -27.98
N ASP A 245 10.74 -36.83 -27.89
CA ASP A 245 10.71 -36.08 -26.63
C ASP A 245 9.28 -35.73 -26.27
N ASP A 246 8.79 -36.30 -25.18
CA ASP A 246 7.42 -36.17 -24.72
C ASP A 246 7.34 -35.30 -23.46
N LEU A 247 6.20 -34.61 -23.29
CA LEU A 247 5.95 -33.79 -22.11
C LEU A 247 5.25 -34.62 -21.03
N TYR A 248 5.85 -34.67 -19.86
CA TYR A 248 5.40 -35.44 -18.71
C TYR A 248 5.05 -34.56 -17.52
N ARG A 249 4.14 -35.04 -16.68
CA ARG A 249 3.78 -34.43 -15.41
C ARG A 249 3.90 -35.46 -14.28
N ARG A 250 4.67 -35.14 -13.25
CA ARG A 250 4.79 -35.88 -12.00
C ARG A 250 4.00 -35.21 -10.89
N ALA A 251 3.11 -35.95 -10.22
CA ALA A 251 2.46 -35.47 -9.00
C ALA A 251 2.13 -36.64 -8.06
N GLY A 252 2.40 -36.47 -6.75
CA GLY A 252 2.04 -37.48 -5.75
C GLY A 252 2.63 -38.87 -6.02
N GLY A 253 3.78 -38.94 -6.67
CA GLY A 253 4.40 -40.21 -7.06
C GLY A 253 3.77 -40.90 -8.28
N GLN A 254 2.93 -40.20 -9.06
CA GLN A 254 2.40 -40.66 -10.34
C GLN A 254 2.93 -39.81 -11.50
N THR A 255 3.32 -40.47 -12.60
CA THR A 255 3.75 -39.85 -13.85
C THR A 255 2.63 -39.98 -14.86
N THR A 256 2.30 -38.87 -15.53
CA THR A 256 1.25 -38.77 -16.54
C THR A 256 1.84 -38.14 -17.78
N LEU A 257 1.59 -38.74 -18.95
CA LEU A 257 1.92 -38.11 -20.23
C LEU A 257 0.95 -36.96 -20.52
N VAL A 258 1.49 -35.79 -20.85
CA VAL A 258 0.76 -34.54 -21.12
C VAL A 258 0.52 -34.38 -22.62
N SER A 259 1.55 -34.65 -23.43
CA SER A 259 1.53 -34.62 -24.91
C SER A 259 0.85 -35.86 -25.52
N THR A 260 -0.26 -36.35 -24.94
CA THR A 260 -0.92 -37.57 -25.41
C THR A 260 -1.63 -37.38 -26.74
N GLY A 261 -1.10 -37.98 -27.82
CA GLY A 261 -1.74 -38.07 -29.14
C GLY A 261 -2.32 -39.46 -29.47
N PRO A 262 -2.87 -39.65 -30.69
CA PRO A 262 -3.38 -40.94 -31.16
C PRO A 262 -2.35 -42.08 -31.19
N THR A 263 -1.06 -41.74 -31.26
CA THR A 263 0.10 -42.65 -31.21
C THR A 263 0.69 -42.82 -29.82
N GLY A 264 0.12 -42.17 -28.81
CA GLY A 264 0.59 -42.29 -27.45
C GLY A 264 1.67 -41.30 -27.04
N GLY A 265 2.02 -40.30 -27.85
CA GLY A 265 3.09 -39.31 -27.61
C GLY A 265 3.30 -38.44 -28.85
N THR A 266 4.34 -37.61 -28.83
CA THR A 266 4.87 -36.86 -29.98
C THR A 266 5.98 -37.64 -30.68
N VAL A 267 5.91 -37.77 -32.01
CA VAL A 267 6.77 -38.70 -32.78
C VAL A 267 7.94 -38.00 -33.47
N ASP A 268 7.73 -36.79 -34.00
CA ASP A 268 8.69 -36.10 -34.86
C ASP A 268 9.17 -34.75 -34.28
N ASP A 269 8.29 -33.97 -33.64
CA ASP A 269 8.62 -32.68 -33.01
C ASP A 269 8.22 -32.66 -31.52
N PRO A 270 9.14 -32.29 -30.60
CA PRO A 270 8.86 -32.25 -29.18
C PRO A 270 7.67 -31.34 -28.84
N ALA A 271 6.90 -31.72 -27.83
CA ALA A 271 5.95 -30.80 -27.22
C ALA A 271 6.69 -29.71 -26.45
N GLU A 272 6.76 -28.51 -27.00
CA GLU A 272 7.42 -27.34 -26.42
C GLU A 272 6.58 -26.77 -25.29
N PRO A 273 7.02 -26.85 -24.02
CA PRO A 273 6.25 -26.36 -22.88
C PRO A 273 6.24 -24.85 -22.88
N LEU A 274 5.04 -24.28 -22.76
CA LEU A 274 4.85 -22.84 -22.79
C LEU A 274 4.56 -22.26 -21.41
N ALA A 275 3.68 -22.90 -20.63
CA ALA A 275 3.38 -22.49 -19.26
C ALA A 275 2.73 -23.61 -18.42
N THR A 276 2.92 -23.56 -17.10
CA THR A 276 2.26 -24.46 -16.13
C THR A 276 1.38 -23.62 -15.20
N SER A 277 0.30 -24.16 -14.63
CA SER A 277 -0.47 -23.37 -13.63
C SER A 277 0.21 -23.42 -12.26
N PRO A 278 -0.03 -22.42 -11.38
CA PRO A 278 0.46 -22.44 -9.99
C PRO A 278 0.15 -23.71 -9.20
N ASP A 279 -1.00 -24.33 -9.47
CA ASP A 279 -1.41 -25.59 -8.86
C ASP A 279 -0.95 -26.85 -9.64
N GLY A 280 -0.23 -26.63 -10.74
CA GLY A 280 0.22 -27.64 -11.70
C GLY A 280 -0.91 -28.43 -12.36
N SER A 281 -2.16 -28.00 -12.29
CA SER A 281 -3.32 -28.74 -12.86
C SER A 281 -3.50 -28.53 -14.36
N ARG A 282 -2.86 -27.49 -14.92
CA ARG A 282 -2.92 -27.10 -16.33
C ARG A 282 -1.52 -26.91 -16.89
N VAL A 283 -1.33 -27.30 -18.15
CA VAL A 283 -0.09 -27.10 -18.90
C VAL A 283 -0.47 -26.63 -20.30
N VAL A 284 0.10 -25.52 -20.73
CA VAL A 284 -0.01 -25.02 -22.11
C VAL A 284 1.32 -25.32 -22.80
N PHE A 285 1.25 -25.85 -24.01
CA PHE A 285 2.41 -26.26 -24.79
C PHE A 285 2.06 -26.19 -26.28
N SER A 286 3.07 -26.16 -27.15
CA SER A 286 2.89 -26.23 -28.60
C SER A 286 3.59 -27.43 -29.21
N THR A 287 3.10 -27.89 -30.36
CA THR A 287 3.73 -28.94 -31.16
C THR A 287 3.12 -28.93 -32.56
N THR A 288 3.85 -29.45 -33.54
CA THR A 288 3.32 -29.74 -34.89
C THR A 288 2.55 -31.06 -34.95
N ASP A 289 2.62 -31.87 -33.87
CA ASP A 289 1.94 -33.14 -33.79
C ASP A 289 0.46 -33.00 -33.47
N ARG A 290 -0.33 -33.85 -34.13
CA ARG A 290 -1.78 -33.87 -34.00
C ARG A 290 -2.24 -34.61 -32.77
N LEU A 291 -2.38 -33.90 -31.65
CA LEU A 291 -2.78 -34.51 -30.38
C LEU A 291 -4.28 -34.72 -30.25
N THR A 292 -5.09 -34.02 -31.06
CA THR A 292 -6.55 -34.17 -31.07
C THR A 292 -7.09 -34.35 -32.48
N THR A 293 -8.30 -34.90 -32.62
CA THR A 293 -8.97 -35.00 -33.93
C THR A 293 -9.50 -33.66 -34.46
N ALA A 294 -9.43 -32.60 -33.66
CA ALA A 294 -9.84 -31.26 -34.06
C ALA A 294 -8.75 -30.54 -34.85
N ASP A 295 -7.49 -30.90 -34.62
CA ASP A 295 -6.35 -30.46 -35.43
C ASP A 295 -6.40 -31.20 -36.78
N THR A 296 -6.35 -30.41 -37.86
CA THR A 296 -6.51 -30.92 -39.22
C THR A 296 -5.31 -30.64 -40.14
N ASP A 297 -4.30 -29.90 -39.69
CA ASP A 297 -3.15 -29.54 -40.50
C ASP A 297 -1.84 -29.91 -39.82
N ALA A 298 -0.71 -29.37 -40.27
CA ALA A 298 0.61 -29.82 -39.82
C ALA A 298 1.47 -28.62 -39.38
N ALA A 299 0.82 -27.47 -39.17
CA ALA A 299 1.44 -26.31 -38.55
C ALA A 299 1.59 -26.58 -37.04
N SER A 300 2.43 -25.77 -36.39
CA SER A 300 2.53 -25.81 -34.94
C SER A 300 1.27 -25.22 -34.30
N ASP A 301 0.63 -26.00 -33.44
CA ASP A 301 -0.62 -25.65 -32.75
C ASP A 301 -0.40 -25.52 -31.24
N VAL A 302 -1.24 -24.71 -30.58
CA VAL A 302 -1.25 -24.53 -29.12
C VAL A 302 -2.28 -25.44 -28.48
N TYR A 303 -1.83 -26.19 -27.48
CA TYR A 303 -2.63 -27.14 -26.72
C TYR A 303 -2.71 -26.76 -25.24
N LEU A 304 -3.86 -27.04 -24.63
CA LEU A 304 -4.07 -27.01 -23.18
C LEU A 304 -4.31 -28.43 -22.69
N TRP A 305 -3.41 -28.91 -21.84
CA TRP A 305 -3.67 -30.07 -21.00
C TRP A 305 -4.29 -29.60 -19.68
N ALA A 306 -5.43 -30.16 -19.31
CA ALA A 306 -6.08 -29.90 -18.03
C ALA A 306 -6.81 -31.15 -17.54
N ASN A 307 -6.56 -31.55 -16.28
CA ASN A 307 -7.23 -32.69 -15.65
C ASN A 307 -7.16 -34.00 -16.47
N GLY A 308 -6.02 -34.25 -17.14
CA GLY A 308 -5.81 -35.46 -17.96
C GLY A 308 -6.45 -35.41 -19.35
N VAL A 309 -6.87 -34.24 -19.81
CA VAL A 309 -7.45 -34.04 -21.14
C VAL A 309 -6.66 -32.97 -21.89
N THR A 310 -6.18 -33.30 -23.08
CA THR A 310 -5.54 -32.37 -24.02
C THR A 310 -6.61 -31.77 -24.95
N THR A 311 -6.65 -30.44 -25.04
CA THR A 311 -7.60 -29.68 -25.87
C THR A 311 -6.82 -28.74 -26.77
N LEU A 312 -7.14 -28.74 -28.07
CA LEU A 312 -6.62 -27.78 -29.03
C LEU A 312 -7.18 -26.37 -28.75
N LEU A 313 -6.32 -25.36 -28.70
CA LEU A 313 -6.69 -23.95 -28.51
C LEU A 313 -6.66 -23.13 -29.81
N SER A 314 -5.68 -23.38 -30.68
CA SER A 314 -5.53 -22.80 -32.02
C SER A 314 -6.52 -23.44 -33.02
N ALA A 315 -6.96 -22.74 -34.06
CA ALA A 315 -8.00 -23.16 -35.01
C ALA A 315 -7.73 -22.79 -36.50
N GLY A 316 -6.53 -22.33 -36.83
CA GLY A 316 -6.04 -21.80 -38.08
C GLY A 316 -4.99 -22.73 -38.71
N THR A 317 -4.39 -22.27 -39.81
CA THR A 317 -3.46 -23.08 -40.64
C THR A 317 -2.08 -22.41 -40.79
N ALA A 318 -1.77 -21.46 -39.92
CA ALA A 318 -0.54 -20.67 -39.94
C ALA A 318 0.33 -21.09 -38.75
N ASP A 319 1.64 -21.01 -38.87
CA ASP A 319 2.55 -21.37 -37.78
C ASP A 319 2.40 -20.38 -36.61
N VAL A 320 2.18 -20.92 -35.40
CA VAL A 320 2.11 -20.10 -34.19
C VAL A 320 3.51 -19.63 -33.77
N ALA A 321 3.73 -18.31 -33.83
CA ALA A 321 4.84 -17.65 -33.14
C ALA A 321 4.38 -17.23 -31.73
N ALA A 322 4.14 -18.19 -30.84
CA ALA A 322 3.76 -17.87 -29.46
C ALA A 322 5.00 -17.50 -28.65
N PHE A 323 5.17 -16.21 -28.39
CA PHE A 323 6.18 -15.71 -27.47
C PHE A 323 5.56 -15.48 -26.08
N PHE A 324 6.23 -16.02 -25.07
CA PHE A 324 5.92 -15.81 -23.65
C PHE A 324 7.04 -14.98 -23.07
N THR A 325 6.73 -13.93 -22.33
CA THR A 325 7.76 -13.19 -21.61
C THR A 325 8.12 -13.87 -20.29
N ASP A 326 9.42 -13.84 -20.01
CA ASP A 326 10.15 -14.66 -19.03
C ASP A 326 9.74 -14.51 -17.55
N ALA A 327 8.78 -13.65 -17.18
CA ALA A 327 8.65 -13.24 -15.78
C ALA A 327 7.71 -14.08 -14.91
N ASN A 328 6.85 -14.96 -15.46
CA ASN A 328 6.06 -15.89 -14.65
C ASN A 328 5.47 -17.01 -15.51
N ARG A 329 6.01 -18.24 -15.39
CA ARG A 329 5.49 -19.45 -16.07
C ARG A 329 4.21 -19.99 -15.41
N ASP A 330 3.36 -19.11 -14.90
CA ASP A 330 2.17 -19.42 -14.13
C ASP A 330 0.88 -19.02 -14.87
N LEU A 331 0.02 -19.99 -15.19
CA LEU A 331 -1.28 -19.83 -15.90
C LEU A 331 -2.36 -19.02 -15.13
N THR A 332 -1.96 -18.11 -14.25
CA THR A 332 -2.82 -17.08 -13.67
C THR A 332 -2.94 -15.86 -14.58
N THR A 333 -1.89 -15.48 -15.31
CA THR A 333 -1.81 -14.20 -16.04
C THR A 333 -0.79 -14.23 -17.19
N VAL A 334 -0.89 -15.23 -18.06
CA VAL A 334 -0.07 -15.32 -19.28
C VAL A 334 -0.55 -14.31 -20.33
N GLY A 335 0.35 -13.54 -20.94
CA GLY A 335 0.15 -12.89 -22.23
C GLY A 335 0.53 -13.86 -23.37
N LEU A 336 -0.40 -14.25 -24.23
CA LEU A 336 -0.10 -15.00 -25.46
C LEU A 336 -0.17 -14.03 -26.62
N SER A 337 0.89 -13.96 -27.41
CA SER A 337 0.86 -13.27 -28.70
C SER A 337 0.78 -14.31 -29.81
N THR A 338 -0.13 -14.17 -30.76
CA THR A 338 -0.21 -15.08 -31.91
C THR A 338 -0.98 -14.44 -33.06
N ASP A 339 -0.57 -14.71 -34.29
CA ASP A 339 -1.31 -14.38 -35.52
C ASP A 339 -2.58 -15.24 -35.71
N GLU A 340 -2.86 -16.12 -34.75
CA GLU A 340 -3.90 -17.11 -34.85
C GLU A 340 -5.00 -16.95 -33.80
N ALA A 341 -6.25 -16.98 -34.27
CA ALA A 341 -7.41 -16.79 -33.41
C ALA A 341 -7.56 -17.90 -32.36
N LEU A 342 -7.24 -17.58 -31.10
CA LEU A 342 -7.49 -18.45 -29.94
C LEU A 342 -8.92 -18.31 -29.39
N LEU A 343 -9.63 -17.24 -29.77
CA LEU A 343 -11.01 -16.98 -29.38
C LEU A 343 -11.86 -16.60 -30.60
N PRO A 344 -13.15 -16.95 -30.64
CA PRO A 344 -14.04 -16.59 -31.76
C PRO A 344 -14.26 -15.07 -31.97
N GLN A 345 -13.74 -14.24 -31.08
CA GLN A 345 -13.85 -12.78 -31.12
C GLN A 345 -12.69 -12.14 -31.89
N ASP A 346 -11.57 -12.85 -32.03
CA ASP A 346 -10.53 -12.53 -32.99
C ASP A 346 -11.03 -12.96 -34.37
N SER A 347 -10.99 -12.01 -35.31
CA SER A 347 -11.54 -12.16 -36.65
C SER A 347 -10.64 -11.60 -37.75
N ASP A 348 -9.45 -11.14 -37.37
CA ASP A 348 -8.45 -10.71 -38.33
C ASP A 348 -7.29 -11.72 -38.39
N SER A 349 -6.16 -11.32 -38.95
CA SER A 349 -5.02 -12.21 -39.19
C SER A 349 -3.73 -11.52 -38.78
N GLU A 350 -3.85 -10.53 -37.90
CA GLU A 350 -2.72 -9.81 -37.32
C GLU A 350 -2.39 -10.44 -35.96
N GLU A 351 -1.21 -10.12 -35.43
CA GLU A 351 -0.75 -10.58 -34.14
C GLU A 351 -1.61 -10.00 -33.01
N ASP A 352 -2.29 -10.88 -32.25
CA ASP A 352 -3.21 -10.51 -31.19
C ASP A 352 -2.70 -10.95 -29.81
N LEU A 353 -2.94 -10.11 -28.81
CA LEU A 353 -2.57 -10.39 -27.43
C LEU A 353 -3.76 -10.95 -26.64
N TYR A 354 -3.55 -12.09 -26.01
CA TYR A 354 -4.52 -12.76 -25.15
C TYR A 354 -4.02 -12.84 -23.72
N ALA A 355 -4.92 -12.81 -22.73
CA ALA A 355 -4.57 -13.14 -21.35
C ALA A 355 -5.53 -14.10 -20.67
N TRP A 356 -5.00 -14.97 -19.80
CA TRP A 356 -5.84 -15.75 -18.89
C TRP A 356 -6.30 -14.85 -17.73
N ARG A 357 -7.61 -14.76 -17.50
CA ARG A 357 -8.22 -14.10 -16.33
C ARG A 357 -9.19 -15.05 -15.63
N ASN A 358 -8.95 -15.30 -14.34
CA ASN A 358 -9.78 -16.20 -13.54
C ASN A 358 -10.01 -17.56 -14.24
N GLY A 359 -8.96 -18.09 -14.90
CA GLY A 359 -9.05 -19.35 -15.64
C GLY A 359 -9.90 -19.29 -16.92
N THR A 360 -10.11 -18.12 -17.52
CA THR A 360 -10.68 -17.94 -18.86
C THR A 360 -9.76 -17.11 -19.74
N LEU A 361 -9.50 -17.53 -20.98
CA LEU A 361 -8.74 -16.75 -21.94
C LEU A 361 -9.57 -15.54 -22.43
N VAL A 362 -8.98 -14.35 -22.48
CA VAL A 362 -9.59 -13.11 -23.00
C VAL A 362 -8.68 -12.46 -24.04
N LEU A 363 -9.28 -11.87 -25.08
CA LEU A 363 -8.58 -11.07 -26.08
C LEU A 363 -8.38 -9.63 -25.57
N LEU A 364 -7.17 -9.08 -25.69
CA LEU A 364 -6.79 -7.76 -25.18
C LEU A 364 -6.68 -6.70 -26.29
N THR A 365 -6.28 -7.10 -27.48
CA THR A 365 -6.22 -6.26 -28.69
C THR A 365 -7.53 -6.40 -29.47
N THR A 366 -8.17 -5.28 -29.83
CA THR A 366 -9.46 -5.32 -30.56
C THR A 366 -9.48 -4.37 -31.76
N ALA A 367 -8.34 -3.85 -32.18
CA ALA A 367 -8.24 -2.82 -33.20
C ALA A 367 -7.62 -3.39 -34.50
N PRO A 368 -8.34 -3.37 -35.63
CA PRO A 368 -7.82 -3.94 -36.87
C PRO A 368 -6.70 -3.07 -37.47
N GLY A 369 -5.61 -3.73 -37.89
CA GLY A 369 -4.53 -3.13 -38.69
C GLY A 369 -3.29 -2.69 -37.90
N HIS A 370 -3.11 -3.19 -36.68
CA HIS A 370 -1.87 -2.99 -35.92
C HIS A 370 -0.97 -4.21 -36.17
N GLN A 371 0.13 -4.02 -36.91
CA GLN A 371 1.26 -4.97 -36.90
C GLN A 371 1.97 -4.76 -35.56
N ALA A 372 1.41 -5.38 -34.53
CA ALA A 372 1.76 -5.09 -33.17
C ALA A 372 2.69 -6.21 -32.72
N ASN A 373 3.99 -6.01 -32.94
CA ASN A 373 5.04 -6.77 -32.26
C ASN A 373 4.95 -6.38 -30.77
N LEU A 374 3.92 -6.91 -30.10
CA LEU A 374 3.49 -6.54 -28.77
C LEU A 374 4.18 -7.46 -27.78
N ASP A 375 5.05 -6.86 -26.99
CA ASP A 375 5.74 -7.60 -25.97
C ASP A 375 5.12 -7.28 -24.60
N THR A 376 4.43 -8.26 -24.01
CA THR A 376 3.83 -8.08 -22.68
C THR A 376 4.94 -8.08 -21.65
N ARG A 377 5.15 -6.96 -20.98
CA ARG A 377 6.24 -6.81 -20.02
C ARG A 377 5.86 -7.21 -18.61
N SER A 378 4.61 -6.94 -18.21
CA SER A 378 4.10 -7.32 -16.88
C SER A 378 2.59 -7.32 -16.85
N VAL A 379 2.01 -8.15 -15.98
CA VAL A 379 0.56 -8.25 -15.73
C VAL A 379 0.33 -8.21 -14.22
N SER A 380 -0.66 -7.45 -13.75
CA SER A 380 -1.04 -7.46 -12.34
C SER A 380 -1.70 -8.78 -11.92
N ASP A 381 -1.63 -9.16 -10.64
CA ASP A 381 -2.20 -10.40 -10.08
C ASP A 381 -3.69 -10.57 -10.39
N ASP A 382 -4.43 -9.46 -10.45
CA ASP A 382 -5.85 -9.44 -10.79
C ASP A 382 -6.14 -9.36 -12.31
N GLY A 383 -5.09 -9.30 -13.12
CA GLY A 383 -5.11 -9.14 -14.57
C GLY A 383 -5.71 -7.82 -15.05
N THR A 384 -5.93 -6.85 -14.16
CA THR A 384 -6.58 -5.57 -14.52
C THR A 384 -5.63 -4.54 -15.09
N ARG A 385 -4.31 -4.72 -14.90
CA ARG A 385 -3.26 -3.85 -15.42
C ARG A 385 -2.23 -4.67 -16.18
N ILE A 386 -1.85 -4.19 -17.35
CA ILE A 386 -0.87 -4.84 -18.23
C ILE A 386 0.07 -3.77 -18.75
N VAL A 387 1.37 -3.99 -18.57
CA VAL A 387 2.43 -3.16 -19.14
C VAL A 387 2.92 -3.85 -20.40
N MET A 388 2.98 -3.12 -21.51
CA MET A 388 3.32 -3.67 -22.82
C MET A 388 4.26 -2.71 -23.52
N THR A 389 5.20 -3.22 -24.29
CA THR A 389 5.91 -2.43 -25.31
C THR A 389 5.27 -2.70 -26.66
N ALA A 390 5.14 -1.66 -27.48
CA ALA A 390 4.64 -1.79 -28.84
C ALA A 390 5.50 -1.00 -29.82
N PHE A 391 5.86 -1.65 -30.93
CA PHE A 391 6.60 -1.02 -32.03
C PHE A 391 5.75 -0.03 -32.85
N SER A 392 4.43 -0.02 -32.66
CA SER A 392 3.53 0.88 -33.34
C SER A 392 2.55 1.57 -32.40
N ALA A 393 2.15 2.79 -32.76
CA ALA A 393 1.30 3.62 -31.91
C ALA A 393 -0.06 2.96 -31.62
N LEU A 394 -0.32 2.64 -30.34
CA LEU A 394 -1.61 2.08 -29.89
C LEU A 394 -2.67 3.17 -29.62
N THR A 395 -2.25 4.43 -29.42
CA THR A 395 -3.13 5.53 -29.00
C THR A 395 -3.18 6.70 -29.99
N GLY A 396 -3.24 6.46 -31.31
CA GLY A 396 -3.44 7.53 -32.30
C GLY A 396 -2.37 8.62 -32.35
N GLU A 397 -1.27 8.42 -31.63
CA GLU A 397 -0.07 9.26 -31.62
C GLU A 397 0.76 9.03 -32.90
N PRO A 398 1.65 9.97 -33.26
CA PRO A 398 2.53 9.79 -34.40
C PRO A 398 3.43 8.56 -34.19
N ASN A 399 3.45 7.63 -35.15
CA ASN A 399 4.38 6.51 -35.14
C ASN A 399 5.81 7.04 -35.30
N ASP A 400 6.63 7.01 -34.25
CA ASP A 400 8.08 6.94 -34.41
C ASP A 400 8.48 5.46 -34.60
N ALA A 401 9.75 5.18 -34.83
CA ALA A 401 10.22 3.84 -35.17
C ALA A 401 10.78 3.10 -33.93
N ALA A 402 10.42 3.56 -32.73
CA ALA A 402 10.92 3.10 -31.45
C ALA A 402 9.84 2.37 -30.65
N ASP A 403 10.25 1.51 -29.71
CA ASP A 403 9.33 0.82 -28.81
C ASP A 403 8.79 1.77 -27.74
N ASP A 404 7.49 2.01 -27.79
CA ASP A 404 6.74 2.79 -26.79
C ASP A 404 6.26 1.91 -25.64
N LEU A 405 6.28 2.44 -24.41
CA LEU A 405 5.73 1.74 -23.25
C LEU A 405 4.28 2.16 -22.97
N TYR A 406 3.38 1.18 -22.92
CA TYR A 406 1.96 1.37 -22.66
C TYR A 406 1.52 0.69 -21.36
N LEU A 407 0.59 1.34 -20.66
CA LEU A 407 -0.19 0.74 -19.60
C LEU A 407 -1.63 0.55 -20.07
N TRP A 408 -2.07 -0.70 -20.16
CA TRP A 408 -3.47 -1.05 -20.24
C TRP A 408 -4.04 -1.20 -18.84
N ASN A 409 -5.15 -0.53 -18.54
CA ASN A 409 -5.84 -0.58 -17.26
C ASN A 409 -7.36 -0.68 -17.50
N ASN A 410 -7.93 -1.86 -17.22
CA ASN A 410 -9.37 -2.13 -17.32
C ASN A 410 -10.03 -1.65 -18.63
N GLY A 411 -9.37 -1.90 -19.77
CA GLY A 411 -9.88 -1.57 -21.10
C GLY A 411 -9.46 -0.20 -21.60
N GLN A 412 -8.60 0.53 -20.88
CA GLN A 412 -8.02 1.79 -21.30
C GLN A 412 -6.51 1.65 -21.47
N THR A 413 -5.99 1.95 -22.65
CA THR A 413 -4.56 2.01 -22.93
C THR A 413 -4.05 3.45 -22.75
N THR A 414 -2.97 3.62 -21.99
CA THR A 414 -2.30 4.91 -21.73
C THR A 414 -0.83 4.78 -22.13
N LEU A 415 -0.33 5.73 -22.94
CA LEU A 415 1.10 5.84 -23.25
C LEU A 415 1.86 6.38 -22.02
N LEU A 416 2.92 5.68 -21.59
CA LEU A 416 3.77 6.07 -20.46
C LEU A 416 4.97 6.91 -20.90
N THR A 417 5.42 6.75 -22.14
CA THR A 417 6.54 7.48 -22.74
C THR A 417 6.06 8.40 -23.86
N PRO A 418 5.43 9.55 -23.55
CA PRO A 418 5.00 10.50 -24.56
C PRO A 418 6.21 11.21 -25.17
N GLY A 419 6.83 10.57 -26.16
CA GLY A 419 8.10 10.93 -26.77
C GLY A 419 8.03 11.25 -28.26
N THR A 420 9.15 11.71 -28.80
CA THR A 420 9.41 11.71 -30.26
C THR A 420 10.86 11.28 -30.55
N SER A 421 11.56 10.74 -29.54
CA SER A 421 12.92 10.27 -29.75
C SER A 421 12.89 8.98 -30.55
N THR A 422 14.05 8.60 -31.06
CA THR A 422 14.22 7.35 -31.79
C THR A 422 14.65 6.20 -30.89
N ASP A 423 14.63 6.40 -29.56
CA ASP A 423 15.28 5.52 -28.60
C ASP A 423 14.24 4.83 -27.69
N ASP A 424 14.39 3.51 -27.53
CA ASP A 424 13.36 2.63 -26.99
C ASP A 424 13.11 2.84 -25.48
N ALA A 425 11.83 2.92 -25.09
CA ALA A 425 11.43 2.85 -23.70
C ALA A 425 11.58 1.41 -23.19
N ARG A 426 12.47 1.20 -22.23
CA ARG A 426 12.74 -0.16 -21.74
C ARG A 426 12.04 -0.36 -20.40
N PHE A 427 11.00 -1.18 -20.42
CA PHE A 427 10.37 -1.67 -19.20
C PHE A 427 11.43 -2.28 -18.27
N ARG A 428 11.25 -2.06 -16.98
CA ARG A 428 12.10 -2.59 -15.94
C ARG A 428 11.27 -3.43 -14.97
N ALA A 429 10.18 -2.87 -14.44
CA ALA A 429 9.39 -3.54 -13.43
C ALA A 429 7.97 -3.03 -13.34
N ALA A 430 7.10 -3.83 -12.74
CA ALA A 430 5.87 -3.34 -12.14
C ALA A 430 5.61 -4.05 -10.80
N SER A 431 4.89 -3.38 -9.92
CA SER A 431 4.29 -4.00 -8.75
C SER A 431 3.34 -5.14 -9.17
N SER A 432 3.13 -6.14 -8.31
CA SER A 432 2.17 -7.22 -8.58
C SER A 432 0.75 -6.70 -8.72
N ASP A 433 0.39 -5.58 -8.08
CA ASP A 433 -0.90 -4.92 -8.34
C ASP A 433 -0.90 -4.04 -9.62
N GLY A 434 0.25 -3.84 -10.27
CA GLY A 434 0.46 -2.99 -11.45
C GLY A 434 0.30 -1.47 -11.22
N SER A 435 0.23 -1.00 -9.97
CA SER A 435 0.10 0.44 -9.64
C SER A 435 1.41 1.22 -9.76
N ARG A 436 2.56 0.57 -9.56
CA ARG A 436 3.89 1.17 -9.73
C ARG A 436 4.58 0.51 -10.91
N ILE A 437 5.13 1.31 -11.82
CA ILE A 437 5.81 0.86 -13.03
C ILE A 437 7.15 1.59 -13.11
N VAL A 438 8.22 0.83 -13.22
CA VAL A 438 9.57 1.34 -13.39
C VAL A 438 10.01 1.05 -14.81
N PHE A 439 10.63 2.02 -15.45
CA PHE A 439 11.18 1.88 -16.80
C PHE A 439 12.36 2.83 -16.98
N ALA A 440 13.24 2.51 -17.92
CA ALA A 440 14.36 3.35 -18.28
C ALA A 440 14.16 3.92 -19.69
N THR A 441 14.53 5.17 -19.89
CA THR A 441 14.52 5.82 -21.21
C THR A 441 15.57 6.91 -21.27
N GLN A 442 16.13 7.14 -22.47
CA GLN A 442 16.98 8.31 -22.77
C GLN A 442 16.16 9.58 -23.01
N GLU A 443 14.83 9.46 -23.00
CA GLU A 443 13.94 10.60 -23.13
C GLU A 443 13.82 11.37 -21.81
N ALA A 444 14.08 12.67 -21.88
CA ALA A 444 13.75 13.60 -20.82
C ALA A 444 12.23 13.74 -20.65
N LEU A 445 11.62 12.84 -19.88
CA LEU A 445 10.19 12.88 -19.56
C LEU A 445 9.88 13.97 -18.53
N LEU A 446 10.86 14.34 -17.70
CA LEU A 446 10.80 15.45 -16.76
C LEU A 446 11.90 16.46 -17.10
N GLY A 447 11.56 17.75 -17.14
CA GLY A 447 12.43 18.83 -17.63
C GLY A 447 13.72 19.13 -16.83
N SER A 448 14.16 18.20 -15.98
CA SER A 448 15.44 18.17 -15.27
C SER A 448 16.54 17.41 -16.02
N ASP A 449 16.19 16.53 -16.97
CA ASP A 449 17.12 15.70 -17.73
C ASP A 449 17.64 16.44 -18.98
N THR A 450 18.96 16.44 -19.14
CA THR A 450 19.65 17.09 -20.27
C THR A 450 20.78 16.26 -20.89
N ASP A 451 20.97 15.01 -20.45
CA ASP A 451 22.02 14.15 -21.01
C ASP A 451 21.45 13.16 -22.04
N ALA A 452 22.27 12.19 -22.46
CA ALA A 452 21.91 11.23 -23.51
C ALA A 452 21.97 9.78 -22.98
N SER A 453 21.81 9.64 -21.67
CA SER A 453 21.93 8.38 -20.95
C SER A 453 20.57 7.95 -20.42
N ASP A 454 20.44 6.66 -20.08
CA ASP A 454 19.16 6.09 -19.71
C ASP A 454 18.81 6.45 -18.26
N ASP A 455 17.82 7.31 -18.10
CA ASP A 455 17.29 7.66 -16.80
C ASP A 455 16.20 6.67 -16.36
N LEU A 456 16.22 6.33 -15.07
CA LEU A 456 15.19 5.48 -14.47
C LEU A 456 14.02 6.35 -14.02
N TYR A 457 12.82 6.00 -14.49
CA TYR A 457 11.57 6.64 -14.12
C TYR A 457 10.66 5.65 -13.40
N GLU A 458 9.87 6.19 -12.48
CA GLU A 458 8.81 5.48 -11.79
C GLU A 458 7.48 6.19 -12.03
N VAL A 459 6.47 5.45 -12.49
CA VAL A 459 5.07 5.87 -12.48
C VAL A 459 4.38 5.21 -11.31
N SER A 460 3.72 6.00 -10.47
CA SER A 460 2.91 5.56 -9.33
C SER A 460 1.51 6.19 -9.37
N PRO A 461 0.57 5.80 -8.49
CA PRO A 461 -0.72 6.48 -8.37
C PRO A 461 -0.62 7.99 -8.06
N THR A 462 0.53 8.44 -7.55
CA THR A 462 0.78 9.86 -7.21
C THR A 462 1.38 10.66 -8.37
N GLY A 463 1.82 9.99 -9.44
CA GLY A 463 2.44 10.60 -10.61
C GLY A 463 3.77 9.94 -10.99
N MET A 464 4.46 10.56 -11.95
CA MET A 464 5.77 10.12 -12.43
C MET A 464 6.89 10.83 -11.67
N SER A 465 7.94 10.10 -11.31
CA SER A 465 9.17 10.60 -10.70
C SER A 465 10.40 10.05 -11.42
N GLN A 466 11.43 10.87 -11.59
CA GLN A 466 12.76 10.44 -12.06
C GLN A 466 13.55 9.96 -10.84
N LEU A 467 14.14 8.77 -10.89
CA LEU A 467 14.87 8.14 -9.79
C LEU A 467 16.38 8.44 -9.86
N THR A 468 16.94 8.58 -11.05
CA THR A 468 18.34 8.95 -11.31
C THR A 468 18.41 10.45 -11.61
N THR A 469 18.98 11.30 -10.74
CA THR A 469 19.23 12.71 -11.12
C THR A 469 20.72 13.04 -11.04
N GLY A 470 21.37 12.96 -12.19
CA GLY A 470 22.77 13.31 -12.40
C GLY A 470 23.03 13.42 -13.90
N ASN A 471 23.63 14.53 -14.36
CA ASN A 471 24.04 14.65 -15.77
C ASN A 471 25.20 13.67 -16.03
N GLY A 472 24.91 12.45 -16.51
CA GLY A 472 25.90 11.43 -16.87
C GLY A 472 25.47 9.94 -16.80
N ALA A 473 24.24 9.61 -16.38
CA ALA A 473 23.81 8.30 -15.92
C ALA A 473 23.62 7.19 -16.97
N SER A 474 24.70 6.52 -17.38
CA SER A 474 24.57 5.25 -18.10
C SER A 474 24.36 4.07 -17.14
N GLY A 475 23.32 3.25 -17.37
CA GLY A 475 23.30 1.87 -16.86
C GLY A 475 22.56 1.61 -15.54
N ALA A 476 21.43 2.26 -15.27
CA ALA A 476 20.55 1.79 -14.19
C ALA A 476 19.81 0.50 -14.62
N PHE A 477 20.09 -0.60 -13.94
CA PHE A 477 19.46 -1.90 -14.14
C PHE A 477 18.49 -2.19 -13.01
N PHE A 478 17.24 -2.45 -13.34
CA PHE A 478 16.30 -2.91 -12.33
C PHE A 478 16.57 -4.37 -12.02
N GLU A 479 16.46 -4.68 -10.75
CA GLU A 479 16.87 -5.96 -10.22
C GLU A 479 15.68 -6.76 -9.68
N ALA A 480 14.88 -6.15 -8.79
CA ALA A 480 13.66 -6.78 -8.28
C ALA A 480 12.71 -5.76 -7.63
N ALA A 481 11.45 -6.14 -7.46
CA ALA A 481 10.48 -5.36 -6.70
C ALA A 481 9.64 -6.29 -5.83
N GLY A 482 9.17 -5.77 -4.70
CA GLY A 482 8.09 -6.41 -3.96
C GLY A 482 6.78 -6.41 -4.75
N ASN A 483 5.89 -7.32 -4.40
CA ASN A 483 4.55 -7.50 -4.96
C ASN A 483 3.70 -6.25 -4.75
N ASP A 484 3.83 -5.58 -3.60
CA ASP A 484 3.18 -4.30 -3.38
C ASP A 484 3.85 -3.14 -4.14
N GLY A 485 4.95 -3.41 -4.86
CA GLY A 485 5.78 -2.42 -5.51
C GLY A 485 6.46 -1.46 -4.55
N GLY A 486 6.23 -1.55 -3.24
CA GLY A 486 6.66 -0.58 -2.24
C GLY A 486 8.18 -0.54 -2.09
N ARG A 487 8.85 -1.58 -2.55
CA ARG A 487 10.30 -1.72 -2.56
C ARG A 487 10.73 -2.09 -3.97
N VAL A 488 11.55 -1.23 -4.56
CA VAL A 488 12.16 -1.46 -5.87
C VAL A 488 13.66 -1.47 -5.64
N TYR A 489 14.32 -2.54 -6.03
CA TYR A 489 15.77 -2.68 -6.07
C TYR A 489 16.25 -2.43 -7.49
N TRP A 490 17.32 -1.64 -7.63
CA TRP A 490 18.02 -1.45 -8.89
C TRP A 490 19.52 -1.34 -8.61
N SER A 491 20.33 -1.75 -9.57
CA SER A 491 21.76 -1.42 -9.60
C SER A 491 22.01 -0.23 -10.50
N THR A 492 23.07 0.51 -10.22
CA THR A 492 23.60 1.53 -11.12
C THR A 492 25.06 1.81 -10.79
N GLU A 493 25.87 2.09 -11.82
CA GLU A 493 27.24 2.60 -11.69
C GLU A 493 27.31 4.04 -11.10
N GLU A 494 26.16 4.68 -10.82
CA GLU A 494 26.09 6.07 -10.38
C GLU A 494 25.77 6.26 -8.89
N PRO A 495 26.50 7.17 -8.21
CA PRO A 495 26.19 7.56 -6.84
C PRO A 495 24.90 8.39 -6.75
N VAL A 496 23.78 7.72 -6.48
CA VAL A 496 22.46 8.38 -6.32
C VAL A 496 22.18 8.85 -4.88
N VAL A 497 22.96 8.38 -3.90
CA VAL A 497 22.96 8.90 -2.52
C VAL A 497 24.36 9.36 -2.08
N PRO A 498 24.48 10.34 -1.15
CA PRO A 498 25.79 10.82 -0.69
C PRO A 498 26.69 9.80 0.01
N ALA A 499 26.20 8.58 0.25
CA ALA A 499 26.94 7.51 0.90
C ALA A 499 27.69 6.62 -0.11
N ASP A 500 27.27 6.59 -1.39
CA ASP A 500 28.07 6.00 -2.48
C ASP A 500 29.16 7.02 -2.84
N THR A 501 30.42 6.56 -2.84
CA THR A 501 31.58 7.40 -3.16
C THR A 501 32.41 6.89 -4.34
N ASP A 502 31.98 5.83 -5.01
CA ASP A 502 32.68 5.23 -6.13
C ASP A 502 31.85 5.29 -7.44
N ALA A 503 32.14 4.39 -8.38
CA ALA A 503 31.54 4.35 -9.71
C ALA A 503 31.37 2.91 -10.20
N ALA A 504 31.32 1.96 -9.27
CA ALA A 504 31.00 0.56 -9.51
C ALA A 504 29.49 0.35 -9.40
N ASP A 505 29.00 -0.77 -9.94
CA ASP A 505 27.59 -1.11 -9.81
C ASP A 505 27.22 -1.35 -8.33
N ASP A 506 26.30 -0.53 -7.82
CA ASP A 506 25.81 -0.61 -6.46
C ASP A 506 24.31 -0.86 -6.44
N ILE A 507 23.83 -1.61 -5.44
CA ILE A 507 22.40 -1.91 -5.32
C ILE A 507 21.73 -0.86 -4.43
N TYR A 508 20.64 -0.31 -4.94
CA TYR A 508 19.82 0.69 -4.30
C TYR A 508 18.40 0.19 -4.11
N LEU A 509 17.77 0.63 -3.02
CA LEU A 509 16.38 0.38 -2.69
C LEU A 509 15.60 1.69 -2.65
N SER A 510 14.54 1.80 -3.45
CA SER A 510 13.51 2.82 -3.23
C SER A 510 12.68 2.37 -2.03
N ARG A 511 12.69 3.19 -0.99
CA ARG A 511 11.69 3.10 0.05
C ARG A 511 10.52 3.98 -0.36
N VAL A 512 9.28 3.57 -0.09
CA VAL A 512 8.17 4.51 -0.21
C VAL A 512 8.21 5.51 0.93
N ALA A 513 8.02 6.80 0.61
CA ALA A 513 8.10 7.85 1.61
C ALA A 513 6.96 7.70 2.62
N VAL A 514 7.29 7.64 3.92
CA VAL A 514 6.28 7.85 4.96
C VAL A 514 5.72 9.27 4.76
N PRO A 515 4.39 9.48 4.79
CA PRO A 515 3.79 10.79 4.58
C PRO A 515 4.50 11.91 5.36
N LYS A 516 4.90 12.99 4.69
CA LYS A 516 5.65 14.09 5.33
C LYS A 516 4.76 15.31 5.50
N ASN A 517 4.58 15.76 6.75
CA ASN A 517 3.86 17.00 7.02
C ASN A 517 4.71 18.22 6.60
N LEU A 518 4.20 19.02 5.67
CA LEU A 518 4.85 20.24 5.17
C LEU A 518 4.32 21.48 5.89
N THR A 519 3.03 21.52 6.18
CA THR A 519 2.43 22.52 7.07
C THR A 519 1.55 21.85 8.12
N PRO A 520 1.68 22.23 9.41
CA PRO A 520 0.93 21.58 10.49
C PRO A 520 -0.59 21.73 10.33
N PRO A 521 -1.37 20.80 10.92
CA PRO A 521 -2.82 20.93 11.01
C PRO A 521 -3.23 22.24 11.71
N THR A 522 -4.41 22.77 11.37
CA THR A 522 -4.93 23.98 12.02
C THR A 522 -6.36 23.80 12.51
N ILE A 523 -6.65 24.33 13.70
CA ILE A 523 -8.01 24.40 14.24
C ILE A 523 -8.63 25.72 13.79
N THR A 524 -9.77 25.65 13.13
CA THR A 524 -10.57 26.79 12.65
C THR A 524 -11.94 26.82 13.33
N GLY A 525 -12.57 28.00 13.38
CA GLY A 525 -13.83 28.23 14.09
C GLY A 525 -13.63 28.96 15.43
N SER A 526 -14.72 29.18 16.17
CA SER A 526 -14.68 29.83 17.50
C SER A 526 -14.63 28.75 18.59
N PRO A 527 -13.56 28.64 19.39
CA PRO A 527 -13.36 27.53 20.34
C PRO A 527 -14.22 27.64 21.62
N GLY A 528 -15.41 28.24 21.55
CA GLY A 528 -16.30 28.40 22.70
C GLY A 528 -17.09 27.13 23.00
N VAL A 529 -17.44 26.92 24.27
CA VAL A 529 -18.36 25.84 24.69
C VAL A 529 -19.65 25.89 23.86
N GLY A 530 -20.05 24.75 23.30
CA GLY A 530 -21.23 24.60 22.45
C GLY A 530 -21.03 25.05 20.99
N GLN A 531 -19.82 25.46 20.61
CA GLN A 531 -19.45 25.73 19.22
C GLN A 531 -18.76 24.50 18.60
N THR A 532 -18.88 24.37 17.29
CA THR A 532 -18.12 23.38 16.52
C THR A 532 -16.84 24.01 16.00
N VAL A 533 -15.72 23.35 16.21
CA VAL A 533 -14.42 23.66 15.62
C VAL A 533 -14.05 22.61 14.57
N THR A 534 -13.26 23.00 13.57
CA THR A 534 -12.85 22.14 12.46
C THR A 534 -11.34 22.04 12.41
N CYS A 535 -10.82 20.83 12.31
CA CYS A 535 -9.40 20.55 12.11
C CYS A 535 -9.11 20.38 10.62
N THR A 536 -8.34 21.28 10.05
CA THR A 536 -7.82 21.13 8.68
C THR A 536 -6.48 20.41 8.74
N PRO A 537 -6.20 19.47 7.81
CA PRO A 537 -5.03 18.60 7.90
C PRO A 537 -3.68 19.29 7.65
N GLY A 538 -3.68 20.52 7.13
CA GLY A 538 -2.46 21.15 6.62
C GLY A 538 -2.11 20.63 5.24
N THR A 539 -0.85 20.77 4.82
CA THR A 539 -0.32 20.22 3.58
C THR A 539 0.64 19.08 3.87
N TRP A 540 0.53 18.02 3.10
CA TRP A 540 1.30 16.80 3.22
C TRP A 540 1.87 16.41 1.87
N LYS A 541 3.03 15.76 1.90
CA LYS A 541 3.60 15.03 0.78
C LYS A 541 3.34 13.53 1.01
N ASP A 542 3.12 12.77 -0.05
CA ASP A 542 2.98 11.30 -0.05
C ASP A 542 1.84 10.79 0.86
N ALA A 543 0.77 11.58 0.98
CA ALA A 543 -0.40 11.26 1.79
C ALA A 543 -1.63 10.98 0.92
N GLU A 544 -2.22 9.80 1.09
CA GLU A 544 -3.41 9.36 0.37
C GLU A 544 -4.69 9.57 1.17
N SER A 545 -4.59 9.38 2.49
CA SER A 545 -5.73 9.48 3.40
C SER A 545 -5.36 10.10 4.74
N PHE A 546 -6.38 10.59 5.46
CA PHE A 546 -6.23 11.27 6.75
C PHE A 546 -7.18 10.73 7.81
N ALA A 547 -6.65 10.49 9.01
CA ALA A 547 -7.40 10.23 10.23
C ALA A 547 -7.18 11.36 11.24
N TYR A 548 -8.19 11.65 12.07
CA TYR A 548 -8.17 12.75 13.03
C TYR A 548 -8.29 12.23 14.46
N ARG A 549 -7.70 12.97 15.40
CA ARG A 549 -7.86 12.75 16.84
C ARG A 549 -7.79 14.07 17.60
N TRP A 550 -8.82 14.37 18.36
CA TRP A 550 -8.83 15.54 19.24
C TRP A 550 -8.21 15.21 20.60
N ASN A 551 -7.38 16.13 21.11
CA ASN A 551 -6.76 15.99 22.43
C ASN A 551 -7.12 17.19 23.31
N ARG A 552 -7.40 16.92 24.59
CA ARG A 552 -7.63 17.89 25.66
C ARG A 552 -6.44 17.84 26.62
N ASP A 553 -5.75 18.98 26.78
CA ASP A 553 -4.53 19.13 27.59
C ASP A 553 -3.45 18.09 27.28
N GLY A 554 -3.33 17.72 26.00
CA GLY A 554 -2.38 16.73 25.51
C GLY A 554 -2.85 15.26 25.62
N ALA A 555 -4.01 14.99 26.24
CA ALA A 555 -4.59 13.65 26.33
C ALA A 555 -5.70 13.43 25.28
N PRO A 556 -5.80 12.25 24.65
CA PRO A 556 -6.82 11.99 23.63
C PRO A 556 -8.23 12.00 24.21
N VAL A 557 -9.17 12.63 23.50
CA VAL A 557 -10.60 12.61 23.84
C VAL A 557 -11.24 11.37 23.20
N PRO A 558 -11.76 10.41 24.00
CA PRO A 558 -12.31 9.17 23.46
C PRO A 558 -13.45 9.41 22.46
N GLY A 559 -13.38 8.78 21.29
CA GLY A 559 -14.40 8.85 20.23
C GLY A 559 -14.40 10.14 19.39
N ALA A 560 -13.53 11.11 19.69
CA ALA A 560 -13.40 12.34 18.91
C ALA A 560 -12.44 12.16 17.73
N THR A 561 -12.85 11.38 16.72
CA THR A 561 -12.03 11.02 15.54
C THR A 561 -12.45 11.69 14.23
N GLY A 562 -13.46 12.56 14.28
CA GLY A 562 -13.90 13.32 13.11
C GLY A 562 -13.02 14.56 12.86
N SER A 563 -13.05 15.06 11.62
CA SER A 563 -12.43 16.35 11.25
C SER A 563 -13.09 17.56 11.92
N THR A 564 -14.24 17.37 12.57
CA THR A 564 -14.95 18.39 13.36
C THR A 564 -15.18 17.93 14.79
N TYR A 565 -15.26 18.89 15.71
CA TYR A 565 -15.48 18.62 17.13
C TYR A 565 -16.40 19.68 17.75
N LEU A 566 -17.51 19.23 18.34
CA LEU A 566 -18.40 20.07 19.13
C LEU A 566 -17.82 20.21 20.52
N VAL A 567 -17.39 21.42 20.90
CA VAL A 567 -16.71 21.70 22.18
C VAL A 567 -17.69 21.49 23.36
N PRO A 568 -17.55 20.42 24.17
CA PRO A 568 -18.39 20.20 25.34
C PRO A 568 -18.01 21.13 26.49
N ALA A 569 -18.89 21.26 27.48
CA ALA A 569 -18.65 22.08 28.67
C ALA A 569 -17.41 21.68 29.48
N GLY A 570 -17.07 20.39 29.47
CA GLY A 570 -15.86 19.87 30.12
C GLY A 570 -14.55 20.38 29.53
N ASP A 571 -14.59 21.06 28.38
CA ASP A 571 -13.39 21.64 27.74
C ASP A 571 -13.16 23.09 28.15
N ALA A 572 -14.09 23.71 28.90
CA ALA A 572 -13.91 25.08 29.37
C ALA A 572 -12.59 25.22 30.14
N SER A 573 -11.80 26.25 29.81
CA SER A 573 -10.45 26.51 30.33
C SER A 573 -9.36 25.50 29.97
N HIS A 574 -9.69 24.43 29.23
CA HIS A 574 -8.72 23.46 28.74
C HIS A 574 -8.15 23.87 27.38
N VAL A 575 -7.02 23.25 27.04
CA VAL A 575 -6.34 23.45 25.76
C VAL A 575 -6.72 22.32 24.81
N LEU A 576 -7.23 22.67 23.64
CA LEU A 576 -7.50 21.72 22.57
C LEU A 576 -6.38 21.72 21.54
N THR A 577 -6.00 20.52 21.11
CA THR A 577 -5.17 20.28 19.93
C THR A 577 -5.82 19.20 19.07
N CYS A 578 -5.53 19.22 17.77
CA CYS A 578 -5.93 18.16 16.86
C CYS A 578 -4.68 17.49 16.29
N THR A 579 -4.60 16.17 16.43
CA THR A 579 -3.61 15.35 15.75
C THR A 579 -4.22 14.79 14.48
N VAL A 580 -3.49 14.93 13.38
CA VAL A 580 -3.83 14.35 12.08
C VAL A 580 -2.79 13.29 11.78
N THR A 581 -3.25 12.08 11.50
CA THR A 581 -2.44 10.97 11.01
C THR A 581 -2.68 10.85 9.51
N ALA A 582 -1.65 11.09 8.72
CA ALA A 582 -1.68 10.84 7.29
C ALA A 582 -1.17 9.43 7.02
N THR A 583 -1.80 8.74 6.08
CA THR A 583 -1.43 7.40 5.64
C THR A 583 -1.20 7.42 4.14
N GLY A 584 -0.12 6.76 3.71
CA GLY A 584 0.20 6.46 2.33
C GLY A 584 1.00 5.16 2.27
N ASP A 585 1.50 4.83 1.10
CA ASP A 585 2.18 3.55 0.81
C ASP A 585 3.39 3.27 1.72
N GLY A 586 4.15 4.31 2.11
CA GLY A 586 5.29 4.18 3.02
C GLY A 586 4.93 4.04 4.50
N GLY A 587 3.64 4.03 4.84
CA GLY A 587 3.15 3.91 6.22
C GLY A 587 2.41 5.16 6.69
N SER A 588 2.58 5.55 7.95
CA SER A 588 1.82 6.67 8.53
C SER A 588 2.67 7.58 9.39
N ALA A 589 2.42 8.88 9.26
CA ALA A 589 3.00 9.90 10.11
C ALA A 589 1.92 10.80 10.71
N SER A 590 2.23 11.44 11.83
CA SER A 590 1.27 12.29 12.53
C SER A 590 1.83 13.68 12.79
N ALA A 591 1.00 14.70 12.61
CA ALA A 591 1.29 16.08 12.99
C ALA A 591 0.18 16.60 13.89
N THR A 592 0.52 17.50 14.81
CA THR A 592 -0.44 18.08 15.77
C THR A 592 -0.54 19.59 15.58
N SER A 593 -1.76 20.11 15.64
CA SER A 593 -2.04 21.52 15.49
C SER A 593 -1.44 22.38 16.60
N ALA A 594 -1.34 23.69 16.34
CA ALA A 594 -1.16 24.65 17.42
C ALA A 594 -2.31 24.55 18.45
N PRO A 595 -2.02 24.77 19.74
CA PRO A 595 -3.02 24.71 20.80
C PRO A 595 -4.02 25.87 20.71
N VAL A 596 -5.29 25.59 21.00
CA VAL A 596 -6.34 26.60 21.13
C VAL A 596 -6.99 26.47 22.51
N THR A 597 -6.97 27.56 23.29
CA THR A 597 -7.62 27.61 24.61
C THR A 597 -9.12 27.87 24.45
N VAL A 598 -9.93 27.04 25.11
CA VAL A 598 -11.39 27.23 25.17
C VAL A 598 -11.70 28.33 26.19
N PRO A 599 -12.22 29.50 25.78
CA PRO A 599 -12.53 30.57 26.72
C PRO A 599 -13.67 30.17 27.66
N VAL A 600 -13.53 30.53 28.93
CA VAL A 600 -14.64 30.45 29.89
C VAL A 600 -15.71 31.47 29.45
N PRO A 601 -17.01 31.10 29.40
CA PRO A 601 -18.07 32.04 29.04
C PRO A 601 -18.09 33.24 30.00
N THR A 602 -17.64 34.41 29.53
CA THR A 602 -17.56 35.63 30.34
C THR A 602 -18.82 36.50 30.15
N GLY A 603 -19.80 36.34 31.03
CA GLY A 603 -20.77 37.40 31.33
C GLY A 603 -20.20 38.36 32.37
N PRO A 604 -20.53 39.67 32.37
CA PRO A 604 -19.86 40.65 33.23
C PRO A 604 -20.21 40.45 34.73
N LEU A 605 -19.18 40.24 35.56
CA LEU A 605 -19.27 40.12 37.02
C LEU A 605 -18.96 41.47 37.73
N PRO A 606 -19.81 41.92 38.67
CA PRO A 606 -19.40 42.82 39.75
C PRO A 606 -18.69 42.00 40.84
N GLY A 607 -17.46 42.40 41.21
CA GLY A 607 -16.51 41.64 42.05
C GLY A 607 -16.90 41.34 43.50
N ALA A 608 -17.99 40.61 43.72
CA ALA A 608 -18.40 40.08 45.02
C ALA A 608 -18.68 38.56 45.02
N CYS A 609 -18.62 37.90 43.86
CA CYS A 609 -18.80 36.45 43.68
C CYS A 609 -17.41 35.87 43.35
N ALA A 610 -16.85 34.99 44.20
CA ALA A 610 -15.41 34.67 44.17
C ALA A 610 -15.10 33.16 44.02
N ASN A 611 -15.99 32.25 44.45
CA ASN A 611 -15.75 30.80 44.34
C ASN A 611 -16.59 30.18 43.22
N ALA A 612 -15.99 29.57 42.20
CA ALA A 612 -16.71 29.07 41.03
C ALA A 612 -17.06 27.58 41.12
N GLY A 613 -18.29 27.23 40.71
CA GLY A 613 -18.75 25.85 40.47
C GLY A 613 -19.53 25.76 39.16
N VAL A 614 -19.23 24.76 38.33
CA VAL A 614 -19.82 24.60 36.99
C VAL A 614 -20.40 23.19 36.84
N GLY A 615 -21.65 23.10 36.37
CA GLY A 615 -22.36 21.87 36.07
C GLY A 615 -22.00 21.30 34.70
N THR A 616 -22.78 20.32 34.25
CA THR A 616 -22.67 19.65 32.95
C THR A 616 -23.85 20.04 32.06
N ALA A 617 -24.03 19.37 30.91
CA ALA A 617 -25.26 19.53 30.11
C ALA A 617 -26.43 18.65 30.60
N GLY A 618 -26.23 17.91 31.70
CA GLY A 618 -27.20 17.04 32.33
C GLY A 618 -27.95 17.72 33.49
N ALA A 619 -28.65 16.95 34.31
CA ALA A 619 -29.30 17.49 35.50
C ALA A 619 -28.34 17.47 36.69
N ASP A 620 -27.92 18.65 37.15
CA ASP A 620 -26.90 18.80 38.18
C ASP A 620 -27.43 19.34 39.52
N THR A 621 -26.69 19.07 40.60
CA THR A 621 -26.92 19.70 41.90
C THR A 621 -25.63 20.36 42.37
N LEU A 622 -25.61 21.68 42.32
CA LEU A 622 -24.48 22.52 42.70
C LEU A 622 -24.79 23.22 44.02
N ARG A 623 -23.84 23.14 44.96
CA ARG A 623 -23.95 23.74 46.28
C ARG A 623 -22.71 24.59 46.57
N GLY A 624 -22.95 25.85 46.85
CA GLY A 624 -21.96 26.84 47.27
C GLY A 624 -21.48 26.65 48.70
N THR A 625 -20.77 27.66 49.16
CA THR A 625 -20.12 27.79 50.46
C THR A 625 -20.81 28.88 51.29
N PRO A 626 -20.38 29.14 52.54
CA PRO A 626 -20.85 30.30 53.30
C PRO A 626 -20.27 31.66 52.85
N TYR A 627 -19.58 31.72 51.71
CA TYR A 627 -18.97 32.92 51.13
C TYR A 627 -19.56 33.19 49.74
N GLY A 628 -19.24 34.34 49.13
CA GLY A 628 -19.76 34.66 47.80
C GLY A 628 -19.28 33.70 46.70
N ASP A 629 -20.22 33.00 46.07
CA ASP A 629 -19.95 32.00 45.04
C ASP A 629 -20.48 32.39 43.65
N LEU A 630 -20.00 31.69 42.62
CA LEU A 630 -20.42 31.78 41.24
C LEU A 630 -20.76 30.37 40.72
N LEU A 631 -22.05 30.08 40.54
CA LEU A 631 -22.53 28.76 40.13
C LEU A 631 -23.19 28.81 38.74
N TYR A 632 -22.77 27.93 37.83
CA TYR A 632 -23.35 27.77 36.49
C TYR A 632 -23.95 26.36 36.31
N GLY A 633 -25.26 26.26 36.07
CA GLY A 633 -25.96 24.99 35.77
C GLY A 633 -25.64 24.47 34.38
N LEU A 634 -25.62 25.39 33.39
CA LEU A 634 -25.49 25.13 31.96
C LEU A 634 -26.81 24.60 31.37
N ALA A 635 -26.78 23.48 30.65
CA ALA A 635 -27.98 22.92 30.05
C ALA A 635 -28.51 21.81 30.95
N GLY A 636 -29.82 21.62 31.03
CA GLY A 636 -30.39 20.47 31.74
C GLY A 636 -31.47 20.86 32.73
N ARG A 637 -31.51 20.22 33.90
CA ARG A 637 -32.50 20.53 34.93
C ARG A 637 -31.82 20.63 36.27
N ASP A 638 -31.33 21.82 36.57
CA ASP A 638 -30.32 22.00 37.59
C ASP A 638 -30.89 22.50 38.91
N ARG A 639 -30.15 22.21 39.97
CA ARG A 639 -30.39 22.74 41.31
C ARG A 639 -29.15 23.44 41.82
N LEU A 640 -29.20 24.77 41.88
CA LEU A 640 -28.12 25.62 42.37
C LEU A 640 -28.49 26.20 43.74
N VAL A 641 -27.58 26.11 44.71
CA VAL A 641 -27.79 26.59 46.09
C VAL A 641 -26.58 27.40 46.55
N GLY A 642 -26.72 28.72 46.75
CA GLY A 642 -25.65 29.63 47.18
C GLY A 642 -25.29 29.49 48.66
N LEU A 643 -26.29 29.46 49.55
CA LEU A 643 -26.17 29.40 51.02
C LEU A 643 -26.06 30.78 51.67
N ALA A 644 -24.88 31.20 52.08
CA ALA A 644 -24.67 32.49 52.72
C ALA A 644 -23.58 33.22 51.95
N GLY A 645 -23.67 34.53 51.79
CA GLY A 645 -22.65 35.27 51.06
C GLY A 645 -23.24 36.26 50.08
N VAL A 646 -22.54 36.51 48.99
CA VAL A 646 -23.03 37.31 47.87
C VAL A 646 -22.85 36.43 46.64
N ASP A 647 -23.92 35.76 46.26
CA ASP A 647 -23.83 34.67 45.30
C ASP A 647 -24.32 35.08 43.91
N CYS A 648 -23.75 34.45 42.88
CA CYS A 648 -24.09 34.63 41.49
C CYS A 648 -24.47 33.25 40.91
N LEU A 649 -25.76 32.99 40.71
CA LEU A 649 -26.27 31.72 40.21
C LEU A 649 -26.86 31.89 38.81
N VAL A 650 -26.47 31.04 37.88
CA VAL A 650 -26.96 31.03 36.49
C VAL A 650 -27.44 29.62 36.15
N GLY A 651 -28.73 29.45 35.88
CA GLY A 651 -29.31 28.16 35.47
C GLY A 651 -28.82 27.79 34.07
N GLY A 652 -29.25 28.55 33.07
CA GLY A 652 -28.92 28.32 31.66
C GLY A 652 -30.13 27.74 30.93
N PRO A 653 -29.96 26.97 29.84
CA PRO A 653 -31.10 26.32 29.20
C PRO A 653 -31.64 25.13 30.01
N GLY A 654 -32.87 25.20 30.51
CA GLY A 654 -33.32 24.13 31.40
C GLY A 654 -34.63 24.38 32.12
N ARG A 655 -34.92 23.58 33.15
CA ARG A 655 -35.99 23.89 34.10
C ARG A 655 -35.41 23.94 35.48
N ASP A 656 -34.75 25.03 35.78
CA ASP A 656 -33.78 25.08 36.85
C ASP A 656 -34.39 25.56 38.16
N ARG A 657 -33.71 25.25 39.26
CA ARG A 657 -34.05 25.71 40.60
C ARG A 657 -32.84 26.38 41.23
N LEU A 658 -32.91 27.69 41.38
CA LEU A 658 -31.86 28.52 41.96
C LEU A 658 -32.30 29.04 43.34
N VAL A 659 -31.42 28.88 44.33
CA VAL A 659 -31.63 29.37 45.71
C VAL A 659 -30.41 30.19 46.12
N GLY A 660 -30.56 31.50 46.26
CA GLY A 660 -29.49 32.40 46.71
C GLY A 660 -29.11 32.10 48.16
N GLY A 661 -30.06 32.33 49.07
CA GLY A 661 -29.88 32.06 50.49
C GLY A 661 -29.82 33.37 51.27
N THR A 662 -28.90 33.52 52.22
CA THR A 662 -28.74 34.78 52.95
C THR A 662 -27.67 35.63 52.28
N GLY A 663 -27.98 36.85 51.85
CA GLY A 663 -26.98 37.55 51.06
C GLY A 663 -27.43 38.78 50.30
N LYS A 664 -26.71 39.10 49.23
CA LYS A 664 -27.15 40.07 48.22
C LYS A 664 -26.97 39.43 46.86
N ASP A 665 -27.85 38.50 46.55
CA ASP A 665 -27.56 37.50 45.54
C ASP A 665 -28.04 37.94 44.16
N LYS A 666 -27.46 37.33 43.12
CA LYS A 666 -27.85 37.51 41.72
C LYS A 666 -28.20 36.16 41.14
N LEU A 667 -29.45 35.99 40.72
CA LEU A 667 -29.97 34.75 40.14
C LEU A 667 -30.46 35.05 38.72
N ASP A 668 -30.04 34.24 37.74
CA ASP A 668 -30.53 34.24 36.36
C ASP A 668 -31.01 32.83 35.99
N GLY A 669 -32.29 32.67 35.67
CA GLY A 669 -32.90 31.38 35.31
C GLY A 669 -32.34 30.89 33.98
N GLY A 670 -32.49 31.72 32.95
CA GLY A 670 -31.96 31.43 31.62
C GLY A 670 -33.10 31.17 30.64
N LYS A 671 -33.18 29.96 30.08
CA LYS A 671 -34.27 29.59 29.17
C LYS A 671 -35.11 28.49 29.78
N ALA A 672 -36.39 28.47 29.40
CA ALA A 672 -37.44 27.58 29.88
C ALA A 672 -37.87 27.87 31.33
N ALA A 673 -38.75 27.04 31.88
CA ALA A 673 -39.55 27.41 33.06
C ALA A 673 -38.80 27.15 34.38
N ASP A 674 -38.30 28.23 34.99
CA ASP A 674 -37.38 28.21 36.13
C ASP A 674 -38.02 28.60 37.47
N ARG A 675 -37.34 28.27 38.56
CA ARG A 675 -37.73 28.66 39.93
C ARG A 675 -36.57 29.33 40.66
N LEU A 676 -36.72 30.62 40.94
CA LEU A 676 -35.69 31.45 41.57
C LEU A 676 -36.15 31.90 42.96
N TYR A 677 -35.30 31.68 43.96
CA TYR A 677 -35.53 32.08 45.35
C TYR A 677 -34.34 32.92 45.85
N GLY A 678 -34.56 34.21 46.09
CA GLY A 678 -33.54 35.13 46.61
C GLY A 678 -33.19 34.78 48.05
N GLY A 679 -34.14 34.93 48.96
CA GLY A 679 -33.98 34.61 50.37
C GLY A 679 -33.91 35.89 51.21
N PRO A 680 -33.27 35.88 52.39
CA PRO A 680 -33.04 37.11 53.14
C PRO A 680 -31.89 37.92 52.53
N GLY A 681 -32.16 39.12 52.05
CA GLY A 681 -31.13 39.87 51.36
C GLY A 681 -31.54 41.13 50.64
N ARG A 682 -30.65 41.63 49.78
CA ARG A 682 -31.05 42.55 48.71
C ARG A 682 -30.66 41.89 47.42
N ASP A 683 -31.63 41.23 46.81
CA ASP A 683 -31.37 40.26 45.77
C ASP A 683 -31.81 40.80 44.41
N ARG A 684 -31.25 40.19 43.36
CA ARG A 684 -31.57 40.48 41.97
C ARG A 684 -31.91 39.17 41.28
N LEU A 685 -33.18 38.99 40.95
CA LEU A 685 -33.67 37.80 40.28
C LEU A 685 -34.08 38.16 38.85
N ARG A 686 -33.67 37.33 37.89
CA ARG A 686 -34.07 37.42 36.49
C ARG A 686 -34.54 36.04 36.00
N GLY A 687 -35.79 35.93 35.55
CA GLY A 687 -36.30 34.70 34.92
C GLY A 687 -35.69 34.48 33.54
N SER A 688 -35.63 35.55 32.74
CA SER A 688 -35.13 35.59 31.36
C SER A 688 -36.16 35.11 30.34
N ALA A 689 -36.17 33.87 29.87
CA ALA A 689 -37.14 33.42 28.88
C ALA A 689 -37.80 32.12 29.31
N GLY A 690 -39.12 32.09 29.47
CA GLY A 690 -39.81 30.93 30.03
C GLY A 690 -41.02 31.37 30.85
N ALA A 691 -41.73 30.41 31.43
CA ALA A 691 -42.77 30.72 32.40
C ALA A 691 -42.17 30.55 33.81
N ASP A 692 -41.69 31.64 34.39
CA ASP A 692 -40.80 31.59 35.55
C ASP A 692 -41.52 31.89 36.87
N VAL A 693 -41.00 31.33 37.97
CA VAL A 693 -41.44 31.65 39.33
C VAL A 693 -40.31 32.31 40.10
N LEU A 694 -40.48 33.60 40.42
CA LEU A 694 -39.50 34.39 41.16
C LEU A 694 -40.03 34.72 42.55
N ASN A 695 -39.24 34.47 43.59
CA ASN A 695 -39.53 34.90 44.95
C ASN A 695 -38.34 35.67 45.53
N GLY A 696 -38.55 36.97 45.80
CA GLY A 696 -37.52 37.85 46.37
C GLY A 696 -37.10 37.40 47.77
N GLY A 697 -38.08 37.10 48.63
CA GLY A 697 -37.84 36.81 50.04
C GLY A 697 -37.89 38.07 50.91
N LEU A 698 -37.04 38.12 51.94
CA LEU A 698 -37.00 39.25 52.86
C LEU A 698 -35.98 40.28 52.37
N GLY A 699 -36.34 41.56 52.44
CA GLY A 699 -35.42 42.66 52.16
C GLY A 699 -35.87 43.49 50.97
N ARG A 700 -34.97 44.13 50.23
CA ARG A 700 -35.37 45.09 49.18
C ARG A 700 -34.90 44.63 47.82
N ASP A 701 -35.71 43.89 47.12
CA ASP A 701 -35.29 43.08 45.99
C ASP A 701 -35.62 43.71 44.64
N ARG A 702 -34.99 43.17 43.60
CA ARG A 702 -35.31 43.48 42.21
C ARG A 702 -35.63 42.19 41.47
N LEU A 703 -36.88 42.06 41.04
CA LEU A 703 -37.34 40.92 40.27
C LEU A 703 -37.63 41.36 38.83
N VAL A 704 -37.12 40.60 37.87
CA VAL A 704 -37.38 40.77 36.44
C VAL A 704 -37.86 39.44 35.89
N GLY A 705 -39.09 39.34 35.40
CA GLY A 705 -39.63 38.10 34.83
C GLY A 705 -38.93 37.81 33.51
N GLY A 706 -39.33 38.50 32.44
CA GLY A 706 -38.62 38.46 31.17
C GLY A 706 -39.57 38.27 29.99
N LEU A 707 -39.39 37.18 29.25
CA LEU A 707 -40.30 36.73 28.20
C LEU A 707 -41.06 35.49 28.68
N GLY A 708 -42.37 35.43 28.46
CA GLY A 708 -43.21 34.31 28.88
C GLY A 708 -44.09 34.69 30.07
N ASP A 709 -44.93 33.77 30.53
CA ASP A 709 -45.95 34.06 31.54
C ASP A 709 -45.40 33.80 32.95
N ASP A 710 -45.06 34.87 33.67
CA ASP A 710 -44.30 34.80 34.91
C ASP A 710 -45.14 34.99 36.18
N VAL A 711 -44.68 34.39 37.29
CA VAL A 711 -45.24 34.60 38.64
C VAL A 711 -44.17 35.19 39.57
N LEU A 712 -44.32 36.46 39.95
CA LEU A 712 -43.35 37.20 40.76
C LEU A 712 -43.91 37.46 42.16
N ARG A 713 -43.21 37.01 43.21
CA ARG A 713 -43.59 37.16 44.62
C ARG A 713 -42.63 38.10 45.36
N ALA A 714 -43.16 39.24 45.78
CA ALA A 714 -42.45 40.32 46.48
C ALA A 714 -43.07 40.66 47.85
N ARG A 715 -43.99 39.83 48.37
CA ARG A 715 -44.79 40.15 49.56
C ARG A 715 -44.01 40.23 50.87
N ASP A 716 -42.90 39.52 50.97
CA ASP A 716 -42.18 39.34 52.23
C ASP A 716 -41.10 40.43 52.43
N GLY A 717 -40.90 41.31 51.43
CA GLY A 717 -39.89 42.35 51.38
C GLY A 717 -40.32 43.74 51.86
N ARG A 718 -39.41 44.71 51.72
CA ARG A 718 -39.59 46.14 51.98
C ARG A 718 -39.28 46.93 50.71
N ALA A 719 -40.32 47.32 49.99
CA ALA A 719 -40.26 48.25 48.85
C ALA A 719 -39.47 47.70 47.65
N ASP A 720 -39.90 46.54 47.18
CA ASP A 720 -39.30 45.82 46.07
C ASP A 720 -39.57 46.50 44.72
N ARG A 721 -38.73 46.16 43.73
CA ARG A 721 -38.89 46.61 42.34
C ARG A 721 -39.15 45.41 41.45
N VAL A 722 -40.37 45.33 40.93
CA VAL A 722 -40.82 44.22 40.10
C VAL A 722 -41.09 44.73 38.68
N ARG A 723 -40.40 44.12 37.70
CA ARG A 723 -40.66 44.33 36.27
C ARG A 723 -41.01 42.99 35.67
N CYS A 724 -42.27 42.81 35.31
CA CYS A 724 -42.75 41.51 34.86
C CYS A 724 -42.18 41.15 33.49
N GLY A 725 -42.46 41.94 32.45
CA GLY A 725 -41.78 41.76 31.18
C GLY A 725 -42.78 41.72 30.04
N ARG A 726 -42.64 40.73 29.14
CA ARG A 726 -43.61 40.43 28.10
C ARG A 726 -44.22 39.06 28.39
N GLY A 727 -45.54 38.98 28.39
CA GLY A 727 -46.30 37.78 28.70
C GLY A 727 -47.50 38.13 29.57
N ASP A 728 -48.33 37.14 29.87
CA ASP A 728 -49.46 37.28 30.79
C ASP A 728 -48.99 37.02 32.23
N ASP A 729 -48.34 38.04 32.79
CA ASP A 729 -47.64 37.97 34.06
C ASP A 729 -48.52 38.30 35.28
N VAL A 730 -48.25 37.64 36.41
CA VAL A 730 -48.89 37.91 37.71
C VAL A 730 -47.85 38.28 38.78
N ALA A 731 -47.94 39.50 39.29
CA ALA A 731 -47.15 39.97 40.41
C ALA A 731 -47.95 39.99 41.71
N VAL A 732 -47.31 39.47 42.76
CA VAL A 732 -47.85 39.31 44.09
C VAL A 732 -47.04 40.21 45.04
N ALA A 733 -47.58 41.39 45.35
CA ALA A 733 -46.83 42.49 45.99
C ALA A 733 -47.69 43.26 47.03
N ASP A 734 -47.03 44.04 47.89
CA ASP A 734 -47.67 44.92 48.88
C ASP A 734 -47.73 46.40 48.42
N ARG A 735 -48.20 47.30 49.30
CA ARG A 735 -48.39 48.74 48.97
C ARG A 735 -47.08 49.53 48.81
N ARG A 736 -45.98 49.01 49.32
CA ARG A 736 -44.65 49.64 49.34
C ARG A 736 -43.86 49.30 48.09
N ASP A 737 -44.25 48.25 47.37
CA ASP A 737 -43.56 47.76 46.18
C ASP A 737 -43.90 48.57 44.92
N ARG A 738 -42.93 48.63 44.01
CA ARG A 738 -43.08 49.24 42.69
C ARG A 738 -43.13 48.15 41.65
N VAL A 739 -44.33 47.91 41.12
CA VAL A 739 -44.60 46.89 40.10
C VAL A 739 -44.93 47.55 38.77
N SER A 740 -44.42 47.01 37.67
CA SER A 740 -44.73 47.46 36.31
C SER A 740 -44.84 46.30 35.32
N GLY A 741 -45.79 46.41 34.39
CA GLY A 741 -45.89 45.54 33.21
C GLY A 741 -46.69 44.25 33.40
N CYS A 742 -47.61 44.17 34.37
CA CYS A 742 -48.36 42.94 34.70
C CYS A 742 -49.58 43.18 35.58
N GLU A 743 -50.40 42.16 35.77
CA GLU A 743 -51.48 42.14 36.75
C GLU A 743 -50.90 42.10 38.18
N VAL A 744 -51.46 42.89 39.10
CA VAL A 744 -50.96 42.99 40.48
C VAL A 744 -52.00 42.53 41.49
N VAL A 745 -51.72 41.42 42.18
CA VAL A 745 -52.56 40.88 43.25
C VAL A 745 -52.11 41.46 44.60
N ARG A 746 -52.64 42.64 44.93
CA ARG A 746 -52.41 43.31 46.23
C ARG A 746 -53.19 42.59 47.33
N ARG A 747 -52.49 42.12 48.36
CA ARG A 747 -53.11 41.73 49.64
C ARG A 747 -52.74 42.76 50.70
N GLY A 748 -53.74 43.16 51.49
CA GLY A 748 -53.72 44.32 52.37
C GLY A 748 -52.80 44.18 53.59
#